data_AF-A0AAD2HEN6-F1
#
_entry.id   AF-A0AAD2HEN6-F1
#
_cell.length_a   1.000
_cell.length_b   1.000
_cell.length_c   1.000
_cell.angle_alpha   90.00
_cell.angle_beta   90.00
_cell.angle_gamma   90.00
#
_symmetry.space_group_name_H-M   'P 1'
#
loop_
_entity.id
_entity.type
_entity.pdbx_description
1 polymer ?
#
loop_
_entity_poly.entity_id
_entity_poly.type
_entity_poly.pdbx_seq_one_letter_code
_entity_poly.pdbx_strand_id
1 'polypeptide(L)'
;MSVFTLPNELLLHICSQFLPPPDILTLRQTCRKFANVSRDRSLWLHFLRGLRRRGDVPLPEAADRSAAFSGDLERIVIAASRTADTWQLPRAPIHVFTPYRGETILGLEIFEDLWILILYTNGLVYLHRTNSPESPPAAEILLPADTRWRSYSARMRDHTIFFAISDWSDSCETRLYAIDTRAPGVDRGFELIDKFFTAERTVCALDLIRELLFMNTADEVLDIIQWRQNPSTVTQLSVENEVDEFYNGVLALRCFTNGFLLVRMHTIELRKTKPSSFERDGDAITHHLPHSLREKNISMSETQLDAKTSTARIHLLVHDSHDLNYYTITVGTADGGAFSLEVAHTRTTQPAQTQVPHYQRPFVSTHALGAQGIRAVWIERESLRMSRCVRLCAIANTRAREDMQMESAATVFESSSYDLRGARKHDPPQLIRHTTMKLIITGATGYVGTETVSQACKDPRITSVVAVSRKPIPAPEGTPAGKFKSVVVSDYDQYPDEVKREFAGAAACIWCSVEVGPAEAKRISRISTLVGIQALADSSPAKPFRFCYMSGSGAIRDQTAKVEGEFAEFYLMRGDVENAVFDLAGELDGFEACAVRPGVITERAKIEDSRDFANKNGWPIIATEDCVALMLHLVVNGFEKDILSNDEMVAAAKQI
;
A
#
# COMPACT_ATOMS: atom_id res chain seq x y z
N MET A 1 -55.45 -20.87 -2.53
CA MET A 1 -55.65 -19.39 -2.52
C MET A 1 -54.69 -18.77 -3.51
N SER A 2 -55.15 -17.77 -4.27
CA SER A 2 -54.27 -17.01 -5.16
C SER A 2 -53.42 -16.05 -4.34
N VAL A 3 -52.14 -15.84 -4.68
CA VAL A 3 -51.28 -14.87 -3.98
C VAL A 3 -51.89 -13.46 -4.01
N PHE A 4 -52.69 -13.16 -5.03
CA PHE A 4 -53.39 -11.89 -5.19
C PHE A 4 -54.55 -11.69 -4.20
N THR A 5 -55.04 -12.75 -3.55
CA THR A 5 -56.09 -12.67 -2.53
C THR A 5 -55.55 -12.50 -1.11
N LEU A 6 -54.23 -12.52 -0.91
CA LEU A 6 -53.63 -12.36 0.42
C LEU A 6 -53.73 -10.90 0.93
N PRO A 7 -53.94 -10.68 2.24
CA PRO A 7 -53.79 -9.38 2.88
C PRO A 7 -52.39 -8.79 2.69
N ASN A 8 -52.28 -7.45 2.70
CA ASN A 8 -51.01 -6.76 2.45
C ASN A 8 -49.97 -7.05 3.54
N GLU A 9 -50.41 -7.29 4.77
CA GLU A 9 -49.58 -7.62 5.93
C GLU A 9 -48.87 -8.96 5.73
N LEU A 10 -49.59 -9.96 5.22
CA LEU A 10 -49.00 -11.27 4.87
C LEU A 10 -48.03 -11.13 3.69
N LEU A 11 -48.35 -10.30 2.70
CA LEU A 11 -47.44 -10.04 1.57
C LEU A 11 -46.17 -9.31 2.02
N LEU A 12 -46.26 -8.34 2.93
CA LEU A 12 -45.11 -7.66 3.53
C LEU A 12 -44.25 -8.63 4.34
N HIS A 13 -44.88 -9.54 5.09
CA HIS A 13 -44.16 -10.57 5.83
C HIS A 13 -43.43 -11.53 4.89
N ILE A 14 -44.09 -11.98 3.82
CA ILE A 14 -43.49 -12.84 2.80
C ILE A 14 -42.30 -12.13 2.13
N CYS A 15 -42.49 -10.87 1.72
CA CYS A 15 -41.43 -10.09 1.07
C CYS A 15 -40.24 -9.83 2.00
N SER A 16 -40.48 -9.47 3.26
CA SER A 16 -39.40 -9.15 4.21
C SER A 16 -38.59 -10.37 4.66
N GLN A 17 -39.21 -11.54 4.79
CA GLN A 17 -38.55 -12.73 5.36
C GLN A 17 -37.98 -13.67 4.29
N PHE A 18 -38.64 -13.80 3.14
CA PHE A 18 -38.34 -14.87 2.18
C PHE A 18 -37.79 -14.39 0.84
N LEU A 19 -37.83 -13.09 0.55
CA LEU A 19 -37.40 -12.54 -0.73
C LEU A 19 -36.24 -11.55 -0.57
N PRO A 20 -35.16 -11.68 -1.36
CA PRO A 20 -34.10 -10.69 -1.38
C PRO A 20 -34.55 -9.41 -2.11
N PRO A 21 -33.92 -8.24 -1.84
CA PRO A 21 -34.28 -6.97 -2.47
C PRO A 21 -34.42 -6.98 -4.01
N PRO A 22 -33.55 -7.65 -4.78
CA PRO A 22 -33.71 -7.73 -6.25
C PRO A 22 -35.01 -8.41 -6.68
N ASP A 23 -35.41 -9.49 -6.01
CA ASP A 23 -36.62 -10.25 -6.35
C ASP A 23 -37.89 -9.44 -6.06
N ILE A 24 -37.87 -8.61 -5.01
CA ILE A 24 -38.96 -7.69 -4.68
C ILE A 24 -39.13 -6.64 -5.78
N LEU A 25 -38.02 -6.13 -6.33
CA LEU A 25 -38.05 -5.18 -7.46
C LEU A 25 -38.55 -5.84 -8.75
N THR A 26 -38.24 -7.11 -8.96
CA THR A 26 -38.78 -7.89 -10.08
C THR A 26 -40.29 -8.09 -9.91
N LEU A 27 -40.74 -8.53 -8.72
CA LEU A 27 -42.16 -8.71 -8.41
C LEU A 27 -42.97 -7.41 -8.50
N ARG A 28 -42.38 -6.27 -8.13
CA ARG A 28 -42.99 -4.94 -8.29
C ARG A 28 -43.44 -4.67 -9.72
N GLN A 29 -42.73 -5.19 -10.73
CA GLN A 29 -43.05 -4.97 -12.14
C GLN A 29 -44.25 -5.81 -12.61
N THR A 30 -44.67 -6.82 -11.85
CA THR A 30 -45.67 -7.81 -12.30
C THR A 30 -47.11 -7.38 -12.05
N CYS A 31 -47.41 -6.71 -10.93
CA CYS A 31 -48.78 -6.28 -10.63
C CYS A 31 -48.85 -5.07 -9.70
N ARG A 32 -49.98 -4.34 -9.75
CA ARG A 32 -50.22 -3.13 -8.92
C ARG A 32 -50.18 -3.41 -7.41
N LYS A 33 -50.63 -4.60 -6.98
CA LYS A 33 -50.65 -4.98 -5.57
C LYS A 33 -49.23 -5.13 -5.01
N PHE A 34 -48.35 -5.84 -5.72
CA PHE A 34 -46.93 -5.93 -5.37
C PHE A 34 -46.21 -4.58 -5.53
N ALA A 35 -46.60 -3.76 -6.50
CA ALA A 35 -46.05 -2.40 -6.64
C ALA A 35 -46.33 -1.51 -5.43
N ASN A 36 -47.51 -1.65 -4.81
CA ASN A 36 -47.86 -0.91 -3.59
C ASN A 36 -47.13 -1.48 -2.37
N VAL A 37 -47.15 -2.81 -2.18
CA VAL A 37 -46.49 -3.49 -1.04
C VAL A 37 -44.97 -3.26 -1.05
N SER A 38 -44.33 -3.31 -2.22
CA SER A 38 -42.88 -3.10 -2.33
C SER A 38 -42.42 -1.66 -2.09
N ARG A 39 -43.32 -0.69 -2.02
CA ARG A 39 -43.02 0.72 -1.69
C ARG A 39 -43.30 1.04 -0.22
N ASP A 40 -43.70 0.06 0.56
CA ASP A 40 -43.95 0.24 1.97
C ASP A 40 -42.65 0.49 2.75
N ARG A 41 -42.65 1.52 3.60
CA ARG A 41 -41.48 1.93 4.39
C ARG A 41 -41.02 0.84 5.36
N SER A 42 -41.95 0.08 5.94
CA SER A 42 -41.64 -0.95 6.93
C SER A 42 -40.81 -2.09 6.34
N LEU A 43 -41.00 -2.39 5.06
CA LEU A 43 -40.24 -3.39 4.31
C LEU A 43 -38.75 -3.00 4.21
N TRP A 44 -38.47 -1.77 3.77
CA TRP A 44 -37.09 -1.30 3.62
C TRP A 44 -36.41 -1.03 4.95
N LEU A 45 -37.14 -0.57 5.96
CA LEU A 45 -36.63 -0.51 7.35
C LEU A 45 -36.29 -1.89 7.90
N HIS A 46 -37.07 -2.93 7.57
CA HIS A 46 -36.76 -4.29 7.97
C HIS A 46 -35.42 -4.74 7.39
N PHE A 47 -35.20 -4.52 6.08
CA PHE A 47 -33.93 -4.86 5.43
C PHE A 47 -32.77 -4.03 5.95
N LEU A 48 -32.94 -2.72 6.15
CA LEU A 48 -31.90 -1.86 6.71
C LEU A 48 -31.50 -2.31 8.12
N ARG A 49 -32.47 -2.65 8.98
CA ARG A 49 -32.21 -3.24 10.29
C ARG A 49 -31.58 -4.64 10.18
N GLY A 50 -31.91 -5.39 9.13
CA GLY A 50 -31.25 -6.64 8.80
C GLY A 50 -29.77 -6.45 8.48
N LEU A 51 -29.45 -5.51 7.58
CA LEU A 51 -28.08 -5.15 7.20
C LEU A 51 -27.28 -4.62 8.39
N ARG A 52 -27.86 -3.73 9.20
CA ARG A 52 -27.24 -3.24 10.45
C ARG A 52 -26.94 -4.35 11.45
N ARG A 53 -27.83 -5.35 11.56
CA ARG A 53 -27.63 -6.50 12.45
C ARG A 53 -26.57 -7.47 11.93
N ARG A 54 -26.38 -7.53 10.61
CA ARG A 54 -25.37 -8.39 10.01
C ARG A 54 -23.98 -7.78 10.12
N GLY A 55 -23.86 -6.46 9.93
CA GLY A 55 -22.55 -5.78 9.95
C GLY A 55 -21.70 -6.02 8.69
N ASP A 56 -22.23 -6.77 7.72
CA ASP A 56 -21.51 -7.21 6.53
C ASP A 56 -21.24 -6.11 5.48
N VAL A 57 -21.78 -4.89 5.64
CA VAL A 57 -21.67 -3.81 4.64
C VAL A 57 -21.64 -2.42 5.30
N PRO A 58 -20.71 -1.52 4.95
CA PRO A 58 -20.71 -0.14 5.41
C PRO A 58 -21.93 0.61 4.86
N LEU A 59 -22.74 1.18 5.77
CA LEU A 59 -23.93 1.96 5.42
C LEU A 59 -23.60 3.45 5.41
N PRO A 60 -24.11 4.24 4.46
CA PRO A 60 -23.89 5.70 4.46
C PRO A 60 -24.42 6.34 5.75
N GLU A 61 -23.77 7.39 6.30
CA GLU A 61 -24.30 8.18 7.44
C GLU A 61 -25.74 8.67 7.19
N ALA A 62 -26.07 8.94 5.92
CA ALA A 62 -27.42 9.28 5.51
C ALA A 62 -28.44 8.19 5.89
N ALA A 63 -28.07 6.91 6.08
CA ALA A 63 -28.94 5.83 6.54
C ALA A 63 -29.55 6.09 7.93
N ASP A 64 -28.88 6.86 8.79
CA ASP A 64 -29.43 7.24 10.09
C ASP A 64 -30.42 8.40 9.98
N ARG A 65 -30.20 9.33 9.04
CA ARG A 65 -31.07 10.51 8.81
C ARG A 65 -32.23 10.22 7.83
N SER A 66 -32.01 9.34 6.87
CA SER A 66 -32.95 8.95 5.79
C SER A 66 -34.06 8.01 6.25
N ALA A 67 -34.10 7.67 7.55
CA ALA A 67 -35.26 7.04 8.16
C ALA A 67 -36.58 7.80 7.89
N ALA A 68 -36.53 9.05 7.44
CA ALA A 68 -37.69 9.86 7.08
C ALA A 68 -38.48 9.40 5.84
N PHE A 69 -37.85 8.88 4.77
CA PHE A 69 -38.54 8.61 3.49
C PHE A 69 -38.28 7.19 2.93
N SER A 70 -39.34 6.54 2.45
CA SER A 70 -39.27 5.15 1.95
C SER A 70 -38.38 4.96 0.72
N GLY A 71 -38.31 5.96 -0.17
CA GLY A 71 -37.50 5.88 -1.40
C GLY A 71 -36.01 5.95 -1.14
N ASP A 72 -35.58 6.69 -0.12
CA ASP A 72 -34.17 6.78 0.27
C ASP A 72 -33.72 5.49 0.97
N LEU A 73 -34.56 4.94 1.85
CA LEU A 73 -34.33 3.64 2.49
C LEU A 73 -34.20 2.52 1.45
N GLU A 74 -35.06 2.50 0.45
CA GLU A 74 -34.99 1.56 -0.65
C GLU A 74 -33.65 1.68 -1.39
N ARG A 75 -33.25 2.89 -1.79
CA ARG A 75 -31.98 3.12 -2.49
C ARG A 75 -30.78 2.66 -1.67
N ILE A 76 -30.76 2.97 -0.38
CA ILE A 76 -29.69 2.59 0.55
C ILE A 76 -29.62 1.06 0.70
N VAL A 77 -30.76 0.40 0.91
CA VAL A 77 -30.82 -1.07 1.04
C VAL A 77 -30.39 -1.75 -0.25
N ILE A 78 -30.84 -1.27 -1.41
CA ILE A 78 -30.45 -1.83 -2.71
C ILE A 78 -28.95 -1.64 -2.95
N ALA A 79 -28.44 -0.43 -2.71
CA ALA A 79 -27.01 -0.15 -2.85
C ALA A 79 -26.19 -1.05 -1.93
N ALA A 80 -26.54 -1.12 -0.65
CA ALA A 80 -25.85 -1.96 0.33
C ALA A 80 -25.96 -3.45 0.01
N SER A 81 -27.13 -3.95 -0.41
CA SER A 81 -27.29 -5.35 -0.83
C SER A 81 -26.46 -5.66 -2.07
N ARG A 82 -26.45 -4.77 -3.07
CA ARG A 82 -25.59 -4.92 -4.26
C ARG A 82 -24.12 -4.88 -3.90
N THR A 83 -23.72 -4.02 -2.96
CA THR A 83 -22.37 -3.99 -2.42
C THR A 83 -22.03 -5.33 -1.76
N ALA A 84 -22.93 -5.90 -0.93
CA ALA A 84 -22.75 -7.22 -0.32
C ALA A 84 -22.59 -8.35 -1.36
N ASP A 85 -23.36 -8.30 -2.44
CA ASP A 85 -23.34 -9.31 -3.50
C ASP A 85 -22.10 -9.15 -4.40
N THR A 86 -21.76 -7.92 -4.79
CA THR A 86 -20.50 -7.62 -5.52
C THR A 86 -19.26 -7.87 -4.68
N TRP A 87 -19.40 -7.86 -3.36
CA TRP A 87 -18.31 -8.19 -2.44
C TRP A 87 -17.88 -9.66 -2.55
N GLN A 88 -18.73 -10.57 -2.99
CA GLN A 88 -18.37 -11.99 -3.18
C GLN A 88 -17.79 -12.30 -4.56
N LEU A 89 -17.75 -11.32 -5.47
CA LEU A 89 -17.26 -11.51 -6.83
C LEU A 89 -15.72 -11.42 -6.91
N PRO A 90 -15.08 -12.20 -7.80
CA PRO A 90 -13.67 -12.02 -8.16
C PRO A 90 -13.40 -10.58 -8.64
N ARG A 91 -12.32 -9.97 -8.18
CA ARG A 91 -11.95 -8.60 -8.58
C ARG A 91 -10.81 -8.62 -9.61
N ALA A 92 -10.75 -7.57 -10.43
CA ALA A 92 -9.58 -7.29 -11.27
C ALA A 92 -8.32 -7.23 -10.39
N PRO A 93 -7.15 -7.60 -10.93
CA PRO A 93 -5.95 -7.73 -10.12
C PRO A 93 -5.60 -6.41 -9.41
N ILE A 94 -5.51 -6.43 -8.08
CA ILE A 94 -4.88 -5.36 -7.31
C ILE A 94 -3.41 -5.33 -7.77
N HIS A 95 -2.99 -4.20 -8.34
CA HIS A 95 -1.59 -4.02 -8.68
C HIS A 95 -0.73 -4.25 -7.43
N VAL A 96 0.38 -4.97 -7.62
CA VAL A 96 1.39 -5.26 -6.59
C VAL A 96 1.71 -3.96 -5.87
N PHE A 97 1.30 -3.84 -4.60
CA PHE A 97 1.84 -2.82 -3.72
C PHE A 97 3.35 -3.03 -3.72
N THR A 98 4.10 -2.14 -4.35
CA THR A 98 5.56 -2.16 -4.26
C THR A 98 5.88 -1.53 -2.91
N PRO A 99 6.21 -2.32 -1.87
CA PRO A 99 6.52 -1.77 -0.56
C PRO A 99 7.96 -1.27 -0.62
N TYR A 100 8.21 -0.26 -1.45
CA TYR A 100 9.57 0.11 -1.89
C TYR A 100 10.32 0.94 -0.84
N ARG A 101 9.64 1.41 0.21
CA ARG A 101 10.22 2.38 1.16
C ARG A 101 10.43 1.87 2.59
N GLY A 102 9.89 0.70 2.96
CA GLY A 102 9.98 0.18 4.32
C GLY A 102 10.82 -1.09 4.44
N GLU A 103 11.65 -1.23 5.48
CA GLU A 103 12.54 -2.39 5.68
C GLU A 103 11.76 -3.70 5.85
N THR A 104 10.99 -3.81 6.94
CA THR A 104 10.20 -4.99 7.31
C THR A 104 8.81 -4.52 7.69
N ILE A 105 7.77 -5.19 7.16
CA ILE A 105 6.39 -4.91 7.55
C ILE A 105 6.23 -5.32 9.01
N LEU A 106 5.92 -4.34 9.86
CA LEU A 106 5.55 -4.53 11.26
C LEU A 106 4.08 -4.96 11.36
N GLY A 107 3.22 -4.32 10.56
CA GLY A 107 1.78 -4.49 10.65
C GLY A 107 1.06 -4.25 9.34
N LEU A 108 -0.03 -4.99 9.14
CA LEU A 108 -0.93 -4.86 8.00
C LEU A 108 -2.36 -4.97 8.54
N GLU A 109 -3.18 -3.96 8.32
CA GLU A 109 -4.57 -3.93 8.76
C GLU A 109 -5.47 -3.46 7.61
N ILE A 110 -6.69 -3.99 7.58
CA ILE A 110 -7.69 -3.65 6.56
C ILE A 110 -8.93 -3.09 7.25
N PHE A 111 -9.29 -1.87 6.87
CA PHE A 111 -10.46 -1.17 7.40
C PHE A 111 -11.48 -0.91 6.30
N GLU A 112 -12.75 -1.18 6.62
CA GLU A 112 -13.90 -1.03 5.71
C GLU A 112 -13.71 -1.68 4.32
N ASP A 113 -12.79 -2.63 4.17
CA ASP A 113 -12.36 -3.23 2.89
C ASP A 113 -11.91 -2.21 1.82
N LEU A 114 -11.74 -0.95 2.22
CA LEU A 114 -11.34 0.17 1.37
C LEU A 114 -9.94 0.64 1.70
N TRP A 115 -9.54 0.50 2.96
CA TRP A 115 -8.33 1.08 3.49
C TRP A 115 -7.36 -0.02 3.91
N ILE A 116 -6.14 0.04 3.39
CA ILE A 116 -5.03 -0.79 3.84
C ILE A 116 -4.07 0.11 4.61
N LEU A 117 -3.93 -0.15 5.90
CA LEU A 117 -2.92 0.47 6.75
C LEU A 117 -1.69 -0.45 6.81
N ILE A 118 -0.52 0.07 6.46
CA ILE A 118 0.74 -0.67 6.48
C ILE A 118 1.71 0.06 7.39
N LEU A 119 2.25 -0.65 8.38
CA LEU A 119 3.25 -0.13 9.31
C LEU A 119 4.55 -0.88 9.10
N TYR A 120 5.68 -0.18 9.07
CA TYR A 120 7.01 -0.77 8.93
C TYR A 120 7.86 -0.56 10.19
N THR A 121 8.80 -1.47 10.42
CA THR A 121 9.70 -1.45 11.59
C THR A 121 10.62 -0.22 11.64
N ASN A 122 10.87 0.41 10.49
CA ASN A 122 11.65 1.64 10.37
C ASN A 122 10.81 2.92 10.56
N GLY A 123 9.55 2.78 10.99
CA GLY A 123 8.70 3.93 11.32
C GLY A 123 7.92 4.52 10.15
N LEU A 124 8.05 3.96 8.96
CA LEU A 124 7.21 4.35 7.84
C LEU A 124 5.79 3.78 8.00
N VAL A 125 4.77 4.61 7.77
CA VAL A 125 3.36 4.18 7.82
C VAL A 125 2.60 4.69 6.60
N TYR A 126 1.83 3.82 5.96
CA TYR A 126 1.00 4.13 4.79
C TYR A 126 -0.46 3.83 5.01
N LEU A 127 -1.30 4.68 4.44
CA LEU A 127 -2.71 4.40 4.20
C LEU A 127 -2.97 4.35 2.70
N HIS A 128 -3.41 3.21 2.19
CA HIS A 128 -3.77 3.03 0.78
C HIS A 128 -5.25 2.75 0.59
N ARG A 129 -5.77 3.12 -0.59
CA ARG A 129 -7.09 2.71 -1.05
C ARG A 129 -7.00 1.40 -1.85
N THR A 130 -7.83 0.42 -1.50
CA THR A 130 -7.88 -0.90 -2.17
C THR A 130 -8.31 -0.80 -3.64
N ASN A 131 -9.07 0.23 -4.01
CA ASN A 131 -9.63 0.43 -5.34
C ASN A 131 -8.80 1.36 -6.24
N SER A 132 -7.67 1.89 -5.77
CA SER A 132 -6.82 2.80 -6.55
C SER A 132 -5.33 2.54 -6.27
N PRO A 133 -4.83 1.34 -6.60
CA PRO A 133 -3.47 0.92 -6.25
C PRO A 133 -2.37 1.68 -7.02
N GLU A 134 -2.69 2.29 -8.16
CA GLU A 134 -1.76 3.13 -8.95
C GLU A 134 -1.63 4.56 -8.41
N SER A 135 -2.48 4.95 -7.46
CA SER A 135 -2.41 6.28 -6.84
C SER A 135 -1.39 6.27 -5.69
N PRO A 136 -0.74 7.43 -5.40
CA PRO A 136 0.09 7.57 -4.21
C PRO A 136 -0.70 7.18 -2.95
N PRO A 137 -0.02 6.79 -1.85
CA PRO A 137 -0.70 6.53 -0.59
C PRO A 137 -1.61 7.71 -0.26
N ALA A 138 -2.83 7.41 0.17
CA ALA A 138 -3.82 8.40 0.54
C ALA A 138 -3.35 9.24 1.75
N ALA A 139 -2.49 8.66 2.58
CA ALA A 139 -1.69 9.36 3.57
C ALA A 139 -0.41 8.58 3.88
N GLU A 140 0.63 9.31 4.25
CA GLU A 140 1.89 8.75 4.73
C GLU A 140 2.42 9.53 5.92
N ILE A 141 3.16 8.85 6.80
CA ILE A 141 3.95 9.48 7.85
C ILE A 141 5.24 8.68 8.04
N LEU A 142 6.33 9.41 8.28
CA LEU A 142 7.60 8.84 8.70
C LEU A 142 7.81 9.19 10.18
N LEU A 143 7.78 8.16 11.02
CA LEU A 143 8.16 8.25 12.43
C LEU A 143 9.70 8.38 12.55
N PRO A 144 10.24 8.80 13.71
CA PRO A 144 11.68 9.00 13.90
C PRO A 144 12.52 7.81 13.42
N ALA A 145 13.54 8.13 12.63
CA ALA A 145 14.33 7.15 11.88
C ALA A 145 15.39 6.43 12.73
N ASP A 146 15.73 6.98 13.90
CA ASP A 146 16.62 6.41 14.90
C ASP A 146 15.96 5.30 15.75
N THR A 147 14.66 5.09 15.53
CA THR A 147 13.83 4.20 16.35
C THR A 147 13.39 2.97 15.57
N ARG A 148 13.52 1.78 16.18
CA ARG A 148 12.92 0.54 15.66
C ARG A 148 11.61 0.24 16.36
N TRP A 149 10.52 0.35 15.60
CA TRP A 149 9.16 0.06 16.04
C TRP A 149 8.90 -1.45 16.04
N ARG A 150 8.28 -1.97 17.09
CA ARG A 150 8.14 -3.43 17.31
C ARG A 150 6.74 -3.93 17.57
N SER A 151 5.84 -3.07 18.01
CA SER A 151 4.46 -3.43 18.32
C SER A 151 3.53 -2.35 17.84
N TYR A 152 2.31 -2.74 17.49
CA TYR A 152 1.28 -1.82 17.08
C TYR A 152 -0.10 -2.38 17.41
N SER A 153 -1.08 -1.49 17.48
CA SER A 153 -2.49 -1.86 17.46
C SER A 153 -3.24 -0.79 16.70
N ALA A 154 -4.11 -1.16 15.76
CA ALA A 154 -4.91 -0.21 14.99
C ALA A 154 -6.39 -0.55 15.02
N ARG A 155 -7.26 0.45 15.13
CA ARG A 155 -8.71 0.30 15.22
C ARG A 155 -9.39 1.43 14.46
N MET A 156 -10.61 1.19 13.99
CA MET A 156 -11.44 2.23 13.39
C MET A 156 -12.63 2.51 14.29
N ARG A 157 -13.00 3.79 14.39
CA ARG A 157 -14.28 4.21 14.95
C ARG A 157 -14.89 5.24 14.03
N ASP A 158 -16.14 5.02 13.64
CA ASP A 158 -16.87 5.84 12.67
C ASP A 158 -16.11 5.89 11.33
N HIS A 159 -15.41 6.99 11.06
CA HIS A 159 -14.60 7.19 9.87
C HIS A 159 -13.14 7.53 10.18
N THR A 160 -12.71 7.32 11.42
CA THR A 160 -11.36 7.65 11.87
C THR A 160 -10.61 6.39 12.23
N ILE A 161 -9.47 6.16 11.56
CA ILE A 161 -8.54 5.10 11.91
C ILE A 161 -7.61 5.65 12.99
N PHE A 162 -7.51 4.93 14.09
CA PHE A 162 -6.55 5.15 15.15
C PHE A 162 -5.51 4.05 15.12
N PHE A 163 -4.24 4.38 15.30
CA PHE A 163 -3.24 3.36 15.57
C PHE A 163 -2.25 3.83 16.63
N ALA A 164 -1.90 2.92 17.52
CA ALA A 164 -0.82 3.08 18.48
C ALA A 164 0.35 2.22 18.03
N ILE A 165 1.56 2.74 18.21
CA ILE A 165 2.80 2.06 17.84
C ILE A 165 3.85 2.32 18.92
N SER A 166 4.55 1.27 19.34
CA SER A 166 5.60 1.36 20.38
C SER A 166 6.95 0.89 19.85
N ASP A 167 8.00 1.57 20.32
CA ASP A 167 9.38 1.21 20.03
C ASP A 167 10.02 0.31 21.10
N TRP A 168 11.31 0.00 20.90
CA TRP A 168 12.14 -0.74 21.85
C TRP A 168 13.37 0.07 22.26
N SER A 169 13.24 1.41 22.32
CA SER A 169 14.31 2.27 22.82
C SER A 169 14.39 2.18 24.34
N ASP A 170 15.51 2.62 24.93
CA ASP A 170 15.68 2.69 26.39
C ASP A 170 14.60 3.58 27.06
N SER A 171 14.00 4.50 26.30
CA SER A 171 12.87 5.33 26.72
C SER A 171 11.48 4.73 26.42
N CYS A 172 11.41 3.67 25.62
CA CYS A 172 10.21 2.97 25.12
C CYS A 172 9.02 3.91 24.85
N GLU A 173 9.07 4.64 23.72
CA GLU A 173 8.04 5.61 23.33
C GLU A 173 6.88 4.90 22.62
N THR A 174 5.66 5.14 23.10
CA THR A 174 4.42 4.77 22.42
C THR A 174 3.73 6.01 21.88
N ARG A 175 3.33 5.99 20.61
CA ARG A 175 2.63 7.10 19.95
C ARG A 175 1.26 6.66 19.48
N LEU A 176 0.24 7.48 19.75
CA LEU A 176 -1.12 7.27 19.27
C LEU A 176 -1.43 8.28 18.16
N TYR A 177 -1.83 7.78 17.00
CA TYR A 177 -2.19 8.58 15.83
C TYR A 177 -3.65 8.37 15.43
N ALA A 178 -4.21 9.35 14.73
CA ALA A 178 -5.53 9.28 14.13
C ALA A 178 -5.53 9.82 12.68
N ILE A 179 -6.44 9.32 11.85
CA ILE A 179 -6.68 9.84 10.49
C ILE A 179 -8.15 9.72 10.10
N ASP A 180 -8.78 10.81 9.64
CA ASP A 180 -10.15 10.80 9.10
C ASP A 180 -10.14 10.36 7.63
N THR A 181 -10.74 9.20 7.38
CA THR A 181 -10.81 8.56 6.05
C THR A 181 -11.73 9.28 5.06
N ARG A 182 -12.56 10.24 5.49
CA ARG A 182 -13.41 11.05 4.60
C ARG A 182 -12.66 12.19 3.91
N ALA A 183 -11.55 12.64 4.49
CA ALA A 183 -10.72 13.71 3.92
C ALA A 183 -9.22 13.33 3.92
N PRO A 184 -8.83 12.19 3.31
CA PRO A 184 -7.43 11.81 3.22
C PRO A 184 -6.80 12.65 2.10
N GLY A 185 -5.95 13.60 2.47
CA GLY A 185 -5.29 14.51 1.54
C GLY A 185 -4.07 15.17 2.18
N VAL A 186 -3.22 15.78 1.35
CA VAL A 186 -1.91 16.33 1.73
C VAL A 186 -1.99 17.36 2.89
N ASP A 187 -3.13 18.03 3.05
CA ASP A 187 -3.36 19.02 4.11
C ASP A 187 -3.80 18.42 5.47
N ARG A 188 -4.16 17.13 5.53
CA ARG A 188 -4.63 16.43 6.76
C ARG A 188 -4.14 14.97 6.78
N GLY A 189 -2.83 14.82 7.00
CA GLY A 189 -2.19 13.52 7.23
C GLY A 189 -2.50 12.94 8.63
N PHE A 190 -1.75 11.91 9.02
CA PHE A 190 -1.89 11.31 10.36
C PHE A 190 -1.63 12.35 11.47
N GLU A 191 -2.63 12.56 12.32
CA GLU A 191 -2.57 13.46 13.46
C GLU A 191 -2.04 12.70 14.68
N LEU A 192 -1.00 13.22 15.33
CA LEU A 192 -0.53 12.70 16.61
C LEU A 192 -1.51 13.12 17.71
N ILE A 193 -2.18 12.15 18.34
CA ILE A 193 -3.10 12.37 19.45
C ILE A 193 -2.33 12.51 20.77
N ASP A 194 -1.41 11.58 21.05
CA ASP A 194 -0.67 11.58 22.31
C ASP A 194 0.63 10.74 22.25
N LYS A 195 1.49 10.93 23.24
CA LYS A 195 2.75 10.22 23.45
C LYS A 195 2.86 9.70 24.87
N PHE A 196 3.21 8.43 25.01
CA PHE A 196 3.39 7.76 26.30
C PHE A 196 4.84 7.28 26.40
N PHE A 197 5.47 7.56 27.53
CA PHE A 197 6.82 7.09 27.84
C PHE A 197 6.71 6.06 28.96
N THR A 198 6.92 4.81 28.60
CA THR A 198 6.54 3.68 29.45
C THR A 198 7.67 2.68 29.40
N ALA A 199 8.61 2.79 30.35
CA ALA A 199 9.83 2.00 30.39
C ALA A 199 9.55 0.50 30.15
N GLU A 200 10.12 -0.03 29.07
CA GLU A 200 10.06 -1.44 28.65
C GLU A 200 8.66 -2.01 28.34
N ARG A 201 7.66 -1.16 28.05
CA ARG A 201 6.26 -1.59 27.82
C ARG A 201 5.83 -1.35 26.37
N THR A 202 5.20 -2.34 25.76
CA THR A 202 4.80 -2.30 24.34
C THR A 202 3.29 -2.37 24.16
N VAL A 203 2.73 -1.68 23.16
CA VAL A 203 1.28 -1.71 22.91
C VAL A 203 0.80 -3.09 22.44
N CYS A 204 -0.31 -3.56 23.00
CA CYS A 204 -0.97 -4.79 22.56
C CYS A 204 -2.42 -4.57 22.10
N ALA A 205 -3.16 -3.61 22.67
CA ALA A 205 -4.53 -3.32 22.27
C ALA A 205 -4.98 -1.87 22.48
N LEU A 206 -6.04 -1.51 21.75
CA LEU A 206 -6.76 -0.25 21.84
C LEU A 206 -8.26 -0.53 22.03
N ASP A 207 -8.88 0.13 23.01
CA ASP A 207 -10.34 0.25 23.16
C ASP A 207 -10.75 1.71 22.87
N LEU A 208 -11.29 1.95 21.68
CA LEU A 208 -11.72 3.31 21.25
C LEU A 208 -13.02 3.76 21.90
N ILE A 209 -13.80 2.87 22.53
CA ILE A 209 -15.05 3.22 23.20
C ILE A 209 -14.74 3.77 24.58
N ARG A 210 -13.85 3.09 25.31
CA ARG A 210 -13.42 3.49 26.65
C ARG A 210 -12.17 4.36 26.68
N GLU A 211 -11.56 4.57 25.53
CA GLU A 211 -10.34 5.35 25.35
C GLU A 211 -9.16 4.78 26.16
N LEU A 212 -8.96 3.46 26.06
CA LEU A 212 -7.94 2.69 26.79
C LEU A 212 -6.86 2.12 25.88
N LEU A 213 -5.62 2.37 26.27
CA LEU A 213 -4.43 1.79 25.68
C LEU A 213 -3.92 0.67 26.59
N PHE A 214 -3.79 -0.54 26.05
CA PHE A 214 -3.26 -1.70 26.77
C PHE A 214 -1.82 -1.95 26.39
N MET A 215 -0.98 -2.18 27.40
CA MET A 215 0.45 -2.36 27.23
C MET A 215 0.93 -3.66 27.89
N ASN A 216 1.72 -4.43 27.16
CA ASN A 216 2.42 -5.59 27.65
C ASN A 216 3.59 -5.15 28.53
N THR A 217 3.70 -5.75 29.72
CA THR A 217 4.87 -5.66 30.60
C THR A 217 5.68 -6.96 30.54
N ALA A 218 6.93 -6.92 31.02
CA ALA A 218 7.74 -8.13 31.15
C ALA A 218 7.24 -9.09 32.26
N ASP A 219 6.47 -8.58 33.23
CA ASP A 219 6.20 -9.23 34.52
C ASP A 219 4.75 -9.75 34.67
N GLU A 220 4.19 -10.39 33.63
CA GLU A 220 2.85 -11.02 33.68
C GLU A 220 1.67 -10.06 34.01
N VAL A 221 1.89 -8.76 33.92
CA VAL A 221 0.90 -7.71 34.14
C VAL A 221 0.58 -6.99 32.83
N LEU A 222 -0.67 -6.61 32.63
CA LEU A 222 -1.08 -5.68 31.59
C LEU A 222 -1.30 -4.31 32.19
N ASP A 223 -0.68 -3.30 31.60
CA ASP A 223 -0.93 -1.92 31.98
C ASP A 223 -2.04 -1.32 31.12
N ILE A 224 -2.94 -0.60 31.77
CA ILE A 224 -4.06 0.08 31.14
C ILE A 224 -3.90 1.58 31.34
N ILE A 225 -3.86 2.33 30.24
CA ILE A 225 -3.73 3.78 30.23
C ILE A 225 -5.02 4.39 29.66
N GLN A 226 -5.65 5.30 30.40
CA GLN A 226 -6.75 6.13 29.91
C GLN A 226 -6.21 7.38 29.24
N TRP A 227 -6.07 7.36 27.91
CA TRP A 227 -5.29 8.39 27.23
C TRP A 227 -5.92 9.78 27.24
N ARG A 228 -7.25 9.91 27.29
CA ARG A 228 -7.90 11.25 27.32
C ARG A 228 -8.11 11.83 28.72
N GLN A 229 -8.31 10.98 29.72
CA GLN A 229 -8.64 11.44 31.06
C GLN A 229 -7.39 11.69 31.89
N ASN A 230 -6.47 10.72 31.92
CA ASN A 230 -5.31 10.79 32.79
C ASN A 230 -4.18 9.87 32.26
N PRO A 231 -3.45 10.29 31.21
CA PRO A 231 -2.46 9.45 30.53
C PRO A 231 -1.29 9.03 31.43
N SER A 232 -1.09 9.67 32.58
CA SER A 232 -0.07 9.32 33.58
C SER A 232 -0.50 8.24 34.57
N THR A 233 -1.81 7.91 34.64
CA THR A 233 -2.31 6.89 35.57
C THR A 233 -2.36 5.54 34.88
N VAL A 234 -1.54 4.62 35.38
CA VAL A 234 -1.46 3.25 34.89
C VAL A 234 -2.24 2.34 35.84
N THR A 235 -3.28 1.68 35.33
CA THR A 235 -3.97 0.61 36.07
C THR A 235 -3.34 -0.73 35.70
N GLN A 236 -2.87 -1.47 36.69
CA GLN A 236 -2.30 -2.79 36.49
C GLN A 236 -3.38 -3.86 36.53
N LEU A 237 -3.38 -4.71 35.52
CA LEU A 237 -4.23 -5.89 35.41
C LEU A 237 -3.32 -7.13 35.50
N SER A 238 -3.38 -7.84 36.62
CA SER A 238 -2.63 -9.09 36.79
C SER A 238 -3.17 -10.18 35.86
N VAL A 239 -2.28 -10.84 35.13
CA VAL A 239 -2.61 -11.91 34.20
C VAL A 239 -1.78 -13.15 34.53
N GLU A 240 -2.11 -13.78 35.66
CA GLU A 240 -1.52 -15.03 36.17
C GLU A 240 -1.36 -16.08 35.05
N ASN A 241 -0.18 -16.69 34.96
CA ASN A 241 0.07 -17.88 34.15
C ASN A 241 -0.27 -19.14 34.96
N GLU A 242 -1.16 -20.00 34.45
CA GLU A 242 -1.48 -21.28 35.11
C GLU A 242 -0.44 -22.40 34.85
N VAL A 243 0.69 -22.11 34.18
CA VAL A 243 1.67 -23.16 33.82
C VAL A 243 3.11 -22.69 34.03
N ASP A 244 3.75 -23.21 35.08
CA ASP A 244 5.12 -22.93 35.54
C ASP A 244 6.26 -23.29 34.54
N GLU A 245 5.97 -23.75 33.33
CA GLU A 245 7.00 -24.31 32.43
C GLU A 245 7.18 -23.57 31.08
N PHE A 246 6.29 -22.67 30.65
CA PHE A 246 6.42 -21.99 29.34
C PHE A 246 5.89 -20.53 29.32
N TYR A 247 6.63 -19.62 28.65
CA TYR A 247 6.22 -18.23 28.43
C TYR A 247 4.89 -18.16 27.68
N ASN A 248 3.85 -17.61 28.31
CA ASN A 248 2.51 -17.46 27.73
C ASN A 248 2.15 -15.98 27.52
N GLY A 249 2.89 -15.26 26.68
CA GLY A 249 2.67 -13.82 26.44
C GLY A 249 1.30 -13.47 25.85
N VAL A 250 0.85 -12.24 26.08
CA VAL A 250 -0.40 -11.68 25.51
C VAL A 250 -0.15 -11.28 24.07
N LEU A 251 -0.90 -11.89 23.15
CA LEU A 251 -0.74 -11.67 21.72
C LEU A 251 -1.83 -10.75 21.16
N ALA A 252 -3.04 -10.79 21.69
CA ALA A 252 -4.12 -9.89 21.29
C ALA A 252 -5.20 -9.75 22.38
N LEU A 253 -5.92 -8.60 22.38
CA LEU A 253 -6.98 -8.31 23.36
C LEU A 253 -8.23 -7.67 22.73
N ARG A 254 -9.38 -8.31 22.98
CA ARG A 254 -10.83 -7.97 22.87
C ARG A 254 -11.45 -7.27 24.07
N CYS A 255 -11.84 -5.99 24.04
CA CYS A 255 -12.75 -5.45 25.07
C CYS A 255 -14.23 -5.66 24.71
N PHE A 256 -15.06 -5.94 25.72
CA PHE A 256 -16.52 -5.97 25.67
C PHE A 256 -17.10 -5.14 26.81
N THR A 257 -18.40 -4.88 26.82
CA THR A 257 -19.08 -4.06 27.83
C THR A 257 -18.76 -4.46 29.28
N ASN A 258 -18.64 -5.76 29.58
CA ASN A 258 -18.47 -6.30 30.93
C ASN A 258 -17.25 -7.24 31.07
N GLY A 259 -16.24 -7.11 30.21
CA GLY A 259 -15.07 -7.97 30.26
C GLY A 259 -14.14 -7.80 29.07
N PHE A 260 -13.17 -8.71 28.95
CA PHE A 260 -12.29 -8.78 27.80
C PHE A 260 -11.95 -10.23 27.41
N LEU A 261 -11.70 -10.44 26.12
CA LEU A 261 -11.13 -11.65 25.54
C LEU A 261 -9.63 -11.43 25.39
N LEU A 262 -8.85 -12.35 25.93
CA LEU A 262 -7.41 -12.34 25.85
C LEU A 262 -6.96 -13.54 25.02
N VAL A 263 -6.16 -13.28 23.99
CA VAL A 263 -5.52 -14.31 23.18
C VAL A 263 -4.05 -14.34 23.58
N ARG A 264 -3.63 -15.41 24.24
CA ARG A 264 -2.25 -15.67 24.64
C ARG A 264 -1.62 -16.72 23.72
N MET A 265 -0.35 -17.00 23.97
CA MET A 265 0.41 -18.02 23.24
C MET A 265 -0.25 -19.40 23.29
N HIS A 266 -0.82 -19.80 24.43
CA HIS A 266 -1.37 -21.14 24.65
C HIS A 266 -2.86 -21.17 24.98
N THR A 267 -3.46 -20.03 25.29
CA THR A 267 -4.83 -19.93 25.82
C THR A 267 -5.63 -18.81 25.16
N ILE A 268 -6.93 -19.03 25.03
CA ILE A 268 -7.93 -17.98 24.82
C ILE A 268 -8.71 -17.84 26.12
N GLU A 269 -8.67 -16.67 26.75
CA GLU A 269 -9.28 -16.44 28.05
C GLU A 269 -10.35 -15.36 27.96
N LEU A 270 -11.55 -15.68 28.40
CA LEU A 270 -12.61 -14.70 28.58
C LEU A 270 -12.63 -14.29 30.05
N ARG A 271 -12.24 -13.05 30.33
CA ARG A 271 -12.20 -12.49 31.68
C ARG A 271 -13.31 -11.47 31.86
N LYS A 272 -14.05 -11.61 32.95
CA LYS A 272 -15.05 -10.60 33.34
C LYS A 272 -14.36 -9.53 34.16
N THR A 273 -14.76 -8.29 33.91
CA THR A 273 -14.30 -7.16 34.70
C THR A 273 -15.45 -6.24 35.01
N LYS A 274 -15.34 -5.59 36.17
CA LYS A 274 -16.19 -4.43 36.44
C LYS A 274 -15.86 -3.32 35.43
N PRO A 275 -16.85 -2.72 34.76
CA PRO A 275 -16.63 -1.75 33.67
C PRO A 275 -15.80 -0.51 34.04
N SER A 276 -15.73 -0.17 35.33
CA SER A 276 -15.11 1.07 35.82
C SER A 276 -13.76 0.88 36.55
N SER A 277 -13.47 -0.31 37.09
CA SER A 277 -12.27 -0.53 37.92
C SER A 277 -11.31 -1.59 37.37
N PHE A 278 -11.73 -2.34 36.33
CA PHE A 278 -10.99 -3.52 35.84
C PHE A 278 -10.66 -4.56 36.93
N GLU A 279 -11.33 -4.47 38.09
CA GLU A 279 -11.24 -5.47 39.14
C GLU A 279 -11.78 -6.81 38.65
N ARG A 280 -11.11 -7.88 39.08
CA ARG A 280 -11.46 -9.27 38.78
C ARG A 280 -12.89 -9.55 39.24
N ASP A 281 -13.72 -10.04 38.31
CA ASP A 281 -15.09 -10.48 38.58
C ASP A 281 -15.22 -12.00 38.30
N GLY A 282 -14.71 -12.80 39.24
CA GLY A 282 -14.66 -14.26 39.12
C GLY A 282 -13.46 -14.80 38.32
N ASP A 283 -13.48 -16.09 38.02
CA ASP A 283 -12.42 -16.78 37.30
C ASP A 283 -12.57 -16.65 35.78
N ALA A 284 -11.42 -16.68 35.10
CA ALA A 284 -11.36 -16.66 33.65
C ALA A 284 -11.97 -17.94 33.07
N ILE A 285 -12.72 -17.80 31.98
CA ILE A 285 -13.12 -18.96 31.18
C ILE A 285 -12.00 -19.18 30.16
N THR A 286 -11.22 -20.22 30.37
CA THR A 286 -10.02 -20.53 29.57
C THR A 286 -10.30 -21.64 28.57
N HIS A 287 -9.92 -21.41 27.32
CA HIS A 287 -9.85 -22.42 26.28
C HIS A 287 -8.39 -22.65 25.89
N HIS A 288 -7.89 -23.87 26.07
CA HIS A 288 -6.53 -24.22 25.68
C HIS A 288 -6.45 -24.47 24.19
N LEU A 289 -5.48 -23.82 23.55
CA LEU A 289 -5.24 -24.01 22.13
C LEU A 289 -4.48 -25.31 21.88
N PRO A 290 -4.78 -26.02 20.78
CA PRO A 290 -4.10 -27.27 20.45
C PRO A 290 -2.61 -27.09 20.12
N HIS A 291 -2.22 -25.87 19.71
CA HIS A 291 -0.86 -25.51 19.32
C HIS A 291 -0.52 -24.10 19.84
N SER A 292 0.76 -23.85 20.11
CA SER A 292 1.26 -22.55 20.58
C SER A 292 1.25 -21.53 19.45
N LEU A 293 0.62 -20.38 19.69
CA LEU A 293 0.60 -19.26 18.76
C LEU A 293 1.90 -18.45 18.83
N ARG A 294 2.21 -17.66 17.80
CA ARG A 294 3.37 -16.76 17.80
C ARG A 294 2.95 -15.31 17.58
N GLU A 295 3.66 -14.40 18.23
CA GLU A 295 3.38 -12.94 18.36
C GLU A 295 3.32 -12.15 17.04
N LYS A 296 3.66 -12.76 15.90
CA LYS A 296 3.63 -12.12 14.57
C LYS A 296 2.56 -12.67 13.64
N ASN A 297 1.73 -13.58 14.13
CA ASN A 297 0.90 -14.40 13.28
C ASN A 297 -0.59 -14.31 13.60
N ILE A 298 -1.07 -13.30 14.32
CA ILE A 298 -2.50 -13.21 14.69
C ILE A 298 -3.08 -11.93 14.13
N SER A 299 -4.19 -12.07 13.39
CA SER A 299 -5.07 -10.96 13.05
C SER A 299 -6.48 -11.27 13.55
N MET A 300 -7.17 -10.27 14.07
CA MET A 300 -8.44 -10.45 14.77
C MET A 300 -9.49 -9.46 14.26
N SER A 301 -10.67 -9.95 13.92
CA SER A 301 -11.78 -9.14 13.41
C SER A 301 -12.29 -8.15 14.46
N GLU A 302 -13.16 -7.24 14.04
CA GLU A 302 -14.01 -6.49 14.97
C GLU A 302 -15.02 -7.42 15.64
N THR A 303 -15.56 -6.94 16.76
CA THR A 303 -16.56 -7.68 17.53
C THR A 303 -17.94 -7.50 16.92
N GLN A 304 -18.56 -8.60 16.51
CA GLN A 304 -19.91 -8.62 15.95
C GLN A 304 -20.93 -9.00 17.01
N LEU A 305 -21.77 -8.05 17.41
CA LEU A 305 -22.82 -8.26 18.40
C LEU A 305 -24.10 -8.78 17.74
N ASP A 306 -24.55 -9.97 18.14
CA ASP A 306 -25.87 -10.50 17.79
C ASP A 306 -26.85 -10.21 18.94
N ALA A 307 -27.62 -9.13 18.78
CA ALA A 307 -28.59 -8.67 19.77
C ALA A 307 -29.74 -9.68 20.03
N LYS A 308 -29.94 -10.69 19.18
CA LYS A 308 -30.99 -11.71 19.40
C LYS A 308 -30.53 -12.83 20.31
N THR A 309 -29.28 -13.23 20.18
CA THR A 309 -28.67 -14.31 20.96
C THR A 309 -27.89 -13.78 22.15
N SER A 310 -27.75 -12.45 22.28
CA SER A 310 -26.87 -11.79 23.25
C SER A 310 -25.46 -12.37 23.18
N THR A 311 -24.97 -12.67 21.98
CA THR A 311 -23.62 -13.19 21.78
C THR A 311 -22.78 -12.21 20.96
N ALA A 312 -21.48 -12.18 21.24
CA ALA A 312 -20.49 -11.49 20.45
C ALA A 312 -19.66 -12.52 19.68
N ARG A 313 -19.44 -12.33 18.38
CA ARG A 313 -18.55 -13.14 17.57
C ARG A 313 -17.27 -12.38 17.24
N ILE A 314 -16.14 -13.07 17.35
CA ILE A 314 -14.81 -12.59 16.96
C ILE A 314 -14.13 -13.68 16.16
N HIS A 315 -13.48 -13.30 15.08
CA HIS A 315 -12.74 -14.21 14.23
C HIS A 315 -11.24 -13.97 14.38
N LEU A 316 -10.47 -15.04 14.51
CA LEU A 316 -9.01 -15.00 14.52
C LEU A 316 -8.47 -15.69 13.27
N LEU A 317 -7.53 -15.03 12.61
CA LEU A 317 -6.71 -15.61 11.58
C LEU A 317 -5.29 -15.77 12.09
N VAL A 318 -4.85 -17.02 12.21
CA VAL A 318 -3.59 -17.38 12.84
C VAL A 318 -2.69 -18.16 11.90
N HIS A 319 -1.51 -17.64 11.58
CA HIS A 319 -0.52 -18.38 10.81
C HIS A 319 0.37 -19.20 11.76
N ASP A 320 0.44 -20.52 11.60
CA ASP A 320 1.53 -21.32 12.17
C ASP A 320 2.57 -21.58 11.06
N SER A 321 3.76 -22.04 11.43
CA SER A 321 4.92 -22.37 10.60
C SER A 321 4.64 -22.95 9.20
N HIS A 322 3.48 -23.58 8.97
CA HIS A 322 3.08 -24.12 7.67
C HIS A 322 1.61 -23.91 7.29
N ASP A 323 0.73 -23.48 8.21
CA ASP A 323 -0.73 -23.49 8.00
C ASP A 323 -1.38 -22.19 8.45
N LEU A 324 -2.39 -21.75 7.72
CA LEU A 324 -3.26 -20.64 8.14
C LEU A 324 -4.51 -21.23 8.83
N ASN A 325 -4.71 -20.86 10.09
CA ASN A 325 -5.75 -21.37 10.97
C ASN A 325 -6.80 -20.29 11.18
N TYR A 326 -8.07 -20.67 11.16
CA TYR A 326 -9.18 -19.77 11.41
C TYR A 326 -9.94 -20.23 12.65
N TYR A 327 -10.12 -19.31 13.60
CA TYR A 327 -10.90 -19.56 14.80
C TYR A 327 -12.11 -18.64 14.82
N THR A 328 -13.28 -19.20 15.10
CA THR A 328 -14.48 -18.43 15.41
C THR A 328 -14.73 -18.53 16.89
N ILE A 329 -14.71 -17.38 17.56
CA ILE A 329 -14.89 -17.24 18.99
C ILE A 329 -16.26 -16.64 19.23
N THR A 330 -17.14 -17.38 19.90
CA THR A 330 -18.45 -16.90 20.32
C THR A 330 -18.44 -16.67 21.83
N VAL A 331 -18.76 -15.45 22.23
CA VAL A 331 -18.81 -15.00 23.62
C VAL A 331 -20.27 -14.71 23.99
N GLY A 332 -20.80 -15.39 25.00
CA GLY A 332 -22.11 -15.06 25.60
C GLY A 332 -22.03 -13.77 26.43
N THR A 333 -22.88 -12.80 26.13
CA THR A 333 -22.93 -11.45 26.75
C THR A 333 -24.30 -11.13 27.37
N ALA A 334 -24.97 -12.12 27.97
CA ALA A 334 -26.30 -11.90 28.52
C ALA A 334 -26.30 -10.97 29.76
N ASP A 335 -27.25 -10.03 29.82
CA ASP A 335 -27.55 -9.12 30.94
C ASP A 335 -28.12 -9.85 32.19
N GLY A 336 -27.60 -11.03 32.52
CA GLY A 336 -28.06 -11.84 33.65
C GLY A 336 -27.83 -13.35 33.52
N GLY A 337 -27.06 -13.82 32.53
CA GLY A 337 -26.72 -15.23 32.33
C GLY A 337 -25.21 -15.41 32.17
N ALA A 338 -24.67 -16.53 32.63
CA ALA A 338 -23.24 -16.82 32.66
C ALA A 338 -22.55 -16.52 31.31
N PHE A 339 -21.39 -15.86 31.35
CA PHE A 339 -20.52 -15.76 30.18
C PHE A 339 -20.19 -17.18 29.72
N SER A 340 -20.17 -17.39 28.40
CA SER A 340 -19.72 -18.62 27.77
C SER A 340 -18.67 -18.29 26.72
N LEU A 341 -17.74 -19.21 26.52
CA LEU A 341 -16.71 -19.13 25.49
C LEU A 341 -16.79 -20.40 24.65
N GLU A 342 -17.14 -20.24 23.38
CA GLU A 342 -17.08 -21.31 22.38
C GLU A 342 -16.03 -20.96 21.34
N VAL A 343 -15.11 -21.88 21.08
CA VAL A 343 -14.05 -21.72 20.08
C VAL A 343 -14.19 -22.82 19.05
N ALA A 344 -14.57 -22.45 17.83
CA ALA A 344 -14.57 -23.34 16.68
C ALA A 344 -13.28 -23.13 15.88
N HIS A 345 -12.58 -24.22 15.54
CA HIS A 345 -11.35 -24.18 14.76
C HIS A 345 -11.59 -24.81 13.39
N THR A 346 -11.11 -24.14 12.34
CA THR A 346 -11.08 -24.69 10.99
C THR A 346 -9.69 -24.49 10.41
N ARG A 347 -9.11 -25.57 9.88
CA ARG A 347 -7.88 -25.49 9.08
C ARG A 347 -8.24 -24.98 7.70
N THR A 348 -7.57 -23.92 7.24
CA THR A 348 -7.62 -23.60 5.82
C THR A 348 -6.68 -24.54 5.10
N THR A 349 -7.20 -25.35 4.19
CA THR A 349 -6.34 -25.93 3.17
C THR A 349 -5.94 -24.78 2.25
N GLN A 350 -4.64 -24.51 2.11
CA GLN A 350 -4.18 -23.71 0.98
C GLN A 350 -4.77 -24.32 -0.30
N PRO A 351 -5.33 -23.51 -1.22
CA PRO A 351 -5.95 -24.05 -2.43
C PRO A 351 -4.97 -24.98 -3.12
N ALA A 352 -5.44 -26.17 -3.51
CA ALA A 352 -4.62 -27.25 -4.05
C ALA A 352 -3.70 -26.73 -5.17
N GLN A 353 -2.43 -26.53 -4.84
CA GLN A 353 -1.44 -26.16 -5.84
C GLN A 353 -1.16 -27.40 -6.70
N THR A 354 -1.23 -27.22 -8.01
CA THR A 354 -0.71 -28.17 -9.01
C THR A 354 0.68 -28.62 -8.56
N GLN A 355 0.82 -29.92 -8.27
CA GLN A 355 2.06 -30.54 -7.85
C GLN A 355 3.17 -30.24 -8.87
N VAL A 356 4.01 -29.24 -8.59
CA VAL A 356 5.31 -29.09 -9.25
C VAL A 356 6.32 -29.79 -8.34
N PRO A 357 6.87 -30.95 -8.74
CA PRO A 357 7.83 -31.67 -7.92
C PRO A 357 9.13 -30.85 -7.88
N HIS A 358 9.71 -30.68 -6.68
CA HIS A 358 11.07 -30.17 -6.40
C HIS A 358 11.25 -28.76 -5.79
N TYR A 359 10.21 -28.03 -5.38
CA TYR A 359 10.39 -26.72 -4.73
C TYR A 359 9.93 -26.69 -3.25
N GLN A 360 10.71 -26.04 -2.39
CA GLN A 360 10.34 -25.74 -1.00
C GLN A 360 8.99 -25.00 -0.95
N ARG A 361 8.13 -25.35 0.01
CA ARG A 361 6.77 -24.78 0.15
C ARG A 361 6.82 -23.25 0.37
N PRO A 362 5.94 -22.46 -0.27
CA PRO A 362 5.77 -21.05 0.07
C PRO A 362 5.24 -20.89 1.50
N PHE A 363 5.61 -19.79 2.18
CA PHE A 363 5.16 -19.50 3.55
C PHE A 363 4.48 -18.12 3.64
N VAL A 364 3.51 -17.94 4.53
CA VAL A 364 2.87 -16.64 4.75
C VAL A 364 3.80 -15.76 5.61
N SER A 365 4.07 -14.56 5.13
CA SER A 365 4.97 -13.60 5.78
C SER A 365 4.27 -12.53 6.60
N THR A 366 3.03 -12.18 6.24
CA THR A 366 2.14 -11.32 7.00
C THR A 366 0.71 -11.50 6.48
N HIS A 367 -0.28 -11.19 7.32
CA HIS A 367 -1.69 -11.29 6.99
C HIS A 367 -2.53 -10.34 7.82
N ALA A 368 -3.71 -10.03 7.30
CA ALA A 368 -4.72 -9.19 7.91
C ALA A 368 -6.10 -9.82 7.68
N LEU A 369 -6.92 -9.84 8.71
CA LEU A 369 -8.33 -10.20 8.65
C LEU A 369 -9.14 -8.90 8.68
N GLY A 370 -10.06 -8.73 7.72
CA GLY A 370 -10.94 -7.58 7.70
C GLY A 370 -11.84 -7.52 8.94
N ALA A 371 -12.38 -6.34 9.25
CA ALA A 371 -13.23 -6.08 10.40
C ALA A 371 -14.39 -7.09 10.55
N GLN A 372 -14.94 -7.57 9.44
CA GLN A 372 -16.06 -8.50 9.42
C GLN A 372 -15.64 -9.98 9.58
N GLY A 373 -14.35 -10.30 9.61
CA GLY A 373 -13.88 -11.69 9.71
C GLY A 373 -14.19 -12.56 8.48
N ILE A 374 -14.72 -11.97 7.40
CA ILE A 374 -15.13 -12.64 6.16
C ILE A 374 -14.02 -12.60 5.11
N ARG A 375 -13.22 -11.53 5.10
CA ARG A 375 -12.11 -11.35 4.17
C ARG A 375 -10.79 -11.39 4.88
N ALA A 376 -9.81 -12.01 4.24
CA ALA A 376 -8.44 -11.98 4.67
C ALA A 376 -7.52 -11.60 3.51
N VAL A 377 -6.47 -10.85 3.82
CA VAL A 377 -5.35 -10.59 2.92
C VAL A 377 -4.09 -11.16 3.53
N TRP A 378 -3.27 -11.84 2.74
CA TRP A 378 -1.97 -12.29 3.20
C TRP A 378 -0.92 -12.26 2.11
N ILE A 379 0.35 -12.27 2.52
CA ILE A 379 1.52 -12.21 1.66
C ILE A 379 2.27 -13.54 1.73
N GLU A 380 2.19 -14.37 0.69
CA GLU A 380 2.98 -15.61 0.58
C GLU A 380 4.37 -15.32 0.00
N ARG A 381 5.41 -16.00 0.48
CA ARG A 381 6.79 -15.90 -0.02
C ARG A 381 7.27 -17.25 -0.54
N GLU A 382 7.72 -17.29 -1.80
CA GLU A 382 8.44 -18.45 -2.33
C GLU A 382 9.93 -18.35 -1.99
N SER A 383 10.49 -19.40 -1.38
CA SER A 383 11.86 -19.39 -0.85
C SER A 383 12.96 -19.20 -1.90
N LEU A 384 12.69 -19.50 -3.17
CA LEU A 384 13.65 -19.38 -4.27
C LEU A 384 13.40 -18.19 -5.20
N ARG A 385 12.16 -17.71 -5.33
CA ARG A 385 11.82 -16.58 -6.20
C ARG A 385 11.63 -15.27 -5.45
N MET A 386 11.58 -15.29 -4.10
CA MET A 386 11.28 -14.11 -3.27
C MET A 386 10.02 -13.35 -3.72
N SER A 387 9.16 -14.03 -4.50
CA SER A 387 7.91 -13.51 -5.02
C SER A 387 6.93 -13.39 -3.86
N ARG A 388 6.30 -12.24 -3.73
CA ARG A 388 5.26 -11.98 -2.75
C ARG A 388 3.90 -12.13 -3.41
N CYS A 389 3.07 -13.05 -2.94
CA CYS A 389 1.72 -13.20 -3.46
C CYS A 389 0.70 -12.57 -2.52
N VAL A 390 -0.06 -11.56 -2.98
CA VAL A 390 -1.20 -11.02 -2.22
C VAL A 390 -2.43 -11.83 -2.57
N ARG A 391 -3.01 -12.52 -1.59
CA ARG A 391 -4.26 -13.27 -1.76
C ARG A 391 -5.38 -12.65 -0.97
N LEU A 392 -6.51 -12.39 -1.63
CA LEU A 392 -7.76 -12.02 -0.97
C LEU A 392 -8.70 -13.21 -1.04
N CYS A 393 -9.17 -13.67 0.11
CA CYS A 393 -10.23 -14.68 0.17
C CYS A 393 -11.50 -14.09 0.76
N ALA A 394 -12.64 -14.58 0.28
CA ALA A 394 -13.94 -14.34 0.88
C ALA A 394 -14.53 -15.68 1.34
N ILE A 395 -15.05 -15.73 2.56
CA ILE A 395 -15.76 -16.90 3.07
C ILE A 395 -17.17 -16.92 2.44
N ALA A 396 -17.56 -18.04 1.81
CA ALA A 396 -18.84 -18.15 1.12
C ALA A 396 -20.02 -18.07 2.11
N ASN A 397 -21.06 -17.32 1.74
CA ASN A 397 -22.27 -17.18 2.55
C ASN A 397 -23.22 -18.36 2.29
N THR A 398 -22.89 -19.55 2.80
CA THR A 398 -23.85 -20.65 2.79
C THR A 398 -24.86 -20.43 3.92
N ARG A 399 -26.16 -20.37 3.57
CA ARG A 399 -27.30 -20.20 4.51
C ARG A 399 -27.45 -21.33 5.54
N ALA A 400 -26.50 -22.26 5.64
CA ALA A 400 -26.46 -23.30 6.65
C ALA A 400 -25.73 -22.76 7.88
N ARG A 401 -26.51 -22.25 8.84
CA ARG A 401 -26.05 -22.08 10.22
C ARG A 401 -25.62 -23.46 10.73
N GLU A 402 -24.31 -23.68 10.84
CA GLU A 402 -23.63 -24.44 11.91
C GLU A 402 -22.21 -24.88 11.50
N ASP A 403 -21.87 -24.90 10.20
CA ASP A 403 -20.53 -25.27 9.73
C ASP A 403 -19.92 -24.19 8.83
N MET A 404 -19.38 -23.12 9.43
CA MET A 404 -18.51 -22.18 8.70
C MET A 404 -17.16 -22.87 8.40
N GLN A 405 -17.10 -23.62 7.29
CA GLN A 405 -15.85 -24.18 6.81
C GLN A 405 -15.20 -23.24 5.80
N MET A 406 -13.97 -22.83 6.11
CA MET A 406 -13.12 -22.02 5.24
C MET A 406 -12.62 -22.79 3.99
N GLU A 407 -12.96 -24.09 3.85
CA GLU A 407 -12.77 -24.88 2.61
C GLU A 407 -13.48 -24.27 1.39
N SER A 408 -14.43 -23.36 1.60
CA SER A 408 -15.15 -22.62 0.55
C SER A 408 -14.53 -21.27 0.19
N ALA A 409 -13.36 -20.92 0.76
CA ALA A 409 -12.67 -19.68 0.46
C ALA A 409 -12.22 -19.64 -1.01
N ALA A 410 -12.97 -18.92 -1.84
CA ALA A 410 -12.54 -18.65 -3.20
C ALA A 410 -11.42 -17.58 -3.14
N THR A 411 -10.25 -17.90 -3.71
CA THR A 411 -9.27 -16.87 -4.06
C THR A 411 -9.95 -15.93 -5.04
N VAL A 412 -10.42 -14.80 -4.53
CA VAL A 412 -11.07 -13.77 -5.35
C VAL A 412 -10.05 -12.88 -6.04
N PHE A 413 -8.77 -12.99 -5.66
CA PHE A 413 -7.66 -12.26 -6.24
C PHE A 413 -6.27 -12.85 -5.86
N GLU A 414 -5.34 -12.89 -6.81
CA GLU A 414 -3.95 -13.34 -6.69
C GLU A 414 -3.01 -12.39 -7.45
N SER A 415 -1.88 -11.99 -6.86
CA SER A 415 -0.88 -11.12 -7.52
C SER A 415 0.53 -11.41 -7.05
N SER A 416 1.41 -11.77 -7.98
CA SER A 416 2.82 -12.14 -7.73
C SER A 416 3.77 -10.94 -7.82
N SER A 417 4.63 -10.74 -6.82
CA SER A 417 5.71 -9.75 -6.85
C SER A 417 7.06 -10.32 -7.31
N TYR A 418 7.96 -9.40 -7.62
CA TYR A 418 9.33 -9.49 -8.14
C TYR A 418 10.35 -10.31 -7.32
N ASP A 419 11.43 -10.74 -7.98
CA ASP A 419 12.55 -11.55 -7.45
C ASP A 419 13.64 -10.69 -6.77
N LEU A 420 13.77 -10.82 -5.45
CA LEU A 420 14.72 -10.06 -4.61
C LEU A 420 16.20 -10.53 -4.69
N ARG A 421 16.54 -11.48 -5.57
CA ARG A 421 17.95 -11.92 -5.73
C ARG A 421 18.86 -10.90 -6.41
N GLY A 422 18.30 -9.96 -7.19
CA GLY A 422 19.06 -8.85 -7.77
C GLY A 422 19.53 -7.81 -6.75
N ALA A 423 18.79 -7.65 -5.64
CA ALA A 423 19.00 -6.58 -4.66
C ALA A 423 20.04 -6.89 -3.57
N ARG A 424 20.63 -8.09 -3.53
CA ARG A 424 21.65 -8.45 -2.52
C ARG A 424 23.09 -8.12 -2.93
N LYS A 425 23.33 -7.60 -4.14
CA LYS A 425 24.69 -7.29 -4.62
C LYS A 425 25.10 -5.82 -4.56
N HIS A 426 24.18 -4.89 -4.32
CA HIS A 426 24.50 -3.47 -4.21
C HIS A 426 23.74 -2.86 -3.04
N ASP A 427 24.48 -2.52 -1.98
CA ASP A 427 24.17 -1.71 -0.80
C ASP A 427 22.79 -1.81 -0.08
N PRO A 428 22.75 -1.59 1.26
CA PRO A 428 21.50 -1.64 2.02
C PRO A 428 20.47 -0.62 1.49
N PRO A 429 19.15 -0.91 1.61
CA PRO A 429 18.08 -0.09 1.03
C PRO A 429 18.10 1.32 1.64
N GLN A 430 18.55 2.29 0.85
CA GLN A 430 18.48 3.70 1.22
C GLN A 430 17.00 4.11 1.28
N LEU A 431 16.58 4.58 2.46
CA LEU A 431 15.30 5.26 2.70
C LEU A 431 14.97 6.19 1.53
N ILE A 432 13.92 5.91 0.75
CA ILE A 432 13.31 6.94 -0.09
C ILE A 432 12.60 7.88 0.89
N ARG A 433 13.33 8.89 1.38
CA ARG A 433 12.73 10.13 1.85
C ARG A 433 11.78 10.60 0.74
N HIS A 434 10.76 11.43 1.03
CA HIS A 434 10.30 12.35 -0.02
C HIS A 434 11.53 13.18 -0.40
N THR A 435 12.34 12.67 -1.33
CA THR A 435 13.53 13.31 -1.82
C THR A 435 12.97 14.44 -2.62
N THR A 436 13.07 15.64 -2.04
CA THR A 436 13.04 16.88 -2.79
C THR A 436 14.06 16.76 -3.91
N MET A 437 13.65 16.24 -5.07
CA MET A 437 14.56 15.96 -6.16
C MET A 437 14.68 17.22 -7.01
N LYS A 438 15.86 17.82 -6.95
CA LYS A 438 16.28 18.87 -7.87
C LYS A 438 16.96 18.21 -9.08
N LEU A 439 16.34 18.35 -10.24
CA LEU A 439 16.77 17.75 -11.51
C LEU A 439 17.34 18.83 -12.44
N ILE A 440 18.51 18.57 -13.01
CA ILE A 440 19.10 19.38 -14.07
C ILE A 440 18.77 18.73 -15.43
N ILE A 441 18.35 19.52 -16.41
CA ILE A 441 18.09 19.06 -17.77
C ILE A 441 18.90 19.92 -18.72
N THR A 442 19.86 19.33 -19.42
CA THR A 442 20.66 20.05 -20.43
C THR A 442 20.12 19.80 -21.83
N GLY A 443 20.38 20.73 -22.76
CA GLY A 443 19.78 20.66 -24.10
C GLY A 443 18.27 20.90 -24.06
N ALA A 444 17.80 21.68 -23.08
CA ALA A 444 16.37 21.84 -22.77
C ALA A 444 15.53 22.49 -23.87
N THR A 445 16.14 23.18 -24.86
CA THR A 445 15.46 23.69 -26.07
C THR A 445 15.33 22.64 -27.18
N GLY A 446 15.98 21.48 -27.05
CA GLY A 446 15.96 20.42 -28.05
C GLY A 446 14.61 19.70 -28.08
N TYR A 447 14.40 18.89 -29.12
CA TYR A 447 13.16 18.12 -29.30
C TYR A 447 12.86 17.25 -28.07
N VAL A 448 13.81 16.40 -27.65
CA VAL A 448 13.67 15.58 -26.44
C VAL A 448 13.70 16.44 -25.18
N GLY A 449 14.63 17.40 -25.10
CA GLY A 449 14.80 18.23 -23.90
C GLY A 449 13.56 19.04 -23.52
N THR A 450 12.81 19.54 -24.51
CA THR A 450 11.57 20.29 -24.27
C THR A 450 10.50 19.39 -23.63
N GLU A 451 10.35 18.17 -24.12
CA GLU A 451 9.42 17.20 -23.55
C GLU A 451 9.89 16.70 -22.17
N THR A 452 11.20 16.51 -21.98
CA THR A 452 11.77 16.20 -20.65
C THR A 452 11.45 17.28 -19.62
N VAL A 453 11.58 18.56 -19.99
CA VAL A 453 11.21 19.68 -19.11
C VAL A 453 9.70 19.66 -18.81
N SER A 454 8.87 19.49 -19.84
CA SER A 454 7.40 19.43 -19.71
C SER A 454 6.96 18.34 -18.74
N GLN A 455 7.46 17.11 -18.91
CA GLN A 455 7.11 15.98 -18.04
C GLN A 455 7.70 16.12 -16.64
N ALA A 456 8.96 16.58 -16.50
CA ALA A 456 9.58 16.81 -15.20
C ALA A 456 8.83 17.87 -14.37
N CYS A 457 8.31 18.92 -15.01
CA CYS A 457 7.48 19.92 -14.36
C CYS A 457 6.15 19.37 -13.84
N LYS A 458 5.60 18.31 -14.47
CA LYS A 458 4.36 17.64 -14.06
C LYS A 458 4.59 16.54 -13.02
N ASP A 459 5.80 15.98 -12.95
CA ASP A 459 6.12 14.89 -12.03
C ASP A 459 6.20 15.40 -10.57
N PRO A 460 5.37 14.89 -9.64
CA PRO A 460 5.38 15.32 -8.23
C PRO A 460 6.63 14.87 -7.46
N ARG A 461 7.38 13.88 -7.97
CA ARG A 461 8.62 13.39 -7.35
C ARG A 461 9.78 14.36 -7.56
N ILE A 462 9.70 15.20 -8.59
CA ILE A 462 10.67 16.24 -8.91
C ILE A 462 10.15 17.55 -8.34
N THR A 463 10.87 18.15 -7.39
CA THR A 463 10.45 19.37 -6.70
C THR A 463 11.09 20.63 -7.28
N SER A 464 12.18 20.49 -8.04
CA SER A 464 12.86 21.60 -8.71
C SER A 464 13.47 21.13 -10.03
N VAL A 465 13.30 21.91 -11.10
CA VAL A 465 13.82 21.67 -12.44
C VAL A 465 14.70 22.85 -12.84
N VAL A 466 15.96 22.57 -13.14
CA VAL A 466 16.93 23.52 -13.69
C VAL A 466 17.14 23.18 -15.16
N ALA A 467 16.50 23.95 -16.04
CA ALA A 467 16.61 23.78 -17.48
C ALA A 467 17.77 24.59 -18.05
N VAL A 468 18.79 23.90 -18.55
CA VAL A 468 20.03 24.47 -19.06
C VAL A 468 20.02 24.46 -20.58
N SER A 469 20.23 25.63 -21.19
CA SER A 469 20.30 25.77 -22.64
C SER A 469 21.02 27.06 -23.07
N ARG A 470 21.29 27.19 -24.37
CA ARG A 470 21.95 28.38 -24.94
C ARG A 470 21.05 29.63 -25.02
N LYS A 471 19.74 29.48 -24.80
CA LYS A 471 18.74 30.56 -24.90
C LYS A 471 17.72 30.43 -23.75
N PRO A 472 17.11 31.51 -23.27
CA PRO A 472 16.07 31.42 -22.26
C PRO A 472 14.90 30.52 -22.71
N ILE A 473 14.36 29.73 -21.77
CA ILE A 473 13.20 28.86 -21.99
C ILE A 473 12.07 29.31 -21.07
N PRO A 474 10.84 29.52 -21.57
CA PRO A 474 9.69 29.78 -20.72
C PRO A 474 9.31 28.55 -19.90
N ALA A 475 8.78 28.76 -18.69
CA ALA A 475 8.21 27.66 -17.92
C ALA A 475 7.04 27.02 -18.68
N PRO A 476 6.90 25.69 -18.69
CA PRO A 476 5.72 25.03 -19.25
C PRO A 476 4.43 25.51 -18.58
N GLU A 477 3.34 25.53 -19.34
CA GLU A 477 2.01 25.91 -18.82
C GLU A 477 1.59 25.01 -17.65
N GLY A 478 1.03 25.61 -16.59
CA GLY A 478 0.61 24.89 -15.38
C GLY A 478 1.74 24.54 -14.41
N THR A 479 2.98 24.99 -14.66
CA THR A 479 4.10 24.75 -13.74
C THR A 479 3.94 25.54 -12.43
N PRO A 480 4.01 24.89 -11.25
CA PRO A 480 3.99 25.58 -9.97
C PRO A 480 5.09 26.65 -9.82
N ALA A 481 4.76 27.75 -9.15
CA ALA A 481 5.72 28.83 -8.89
C ALA A 481 6.96 28.30 -8.14
N GLY A 482 8.16 28.63 -8.62
CA GLY A 482 9.44 28.22 -8.02
C GLY A 482 9.90 26.80 -8.39
N LYS A 483 9.06 25.98 -9.04
CA LYS A 483 9.47 24.63 -9.48
C LYS A 483 10.45 24.66 -10.66
N PHE A 484 10.33 25.63 -11.56
CA PHE A 484 11.14 25.71 -12.77
C PHE A 484 12.08 26.92 -12.76
N LYS A 485 13.32 26.68 -13.20
CA LYS A 485 14.35 27.70 -13.38
C LYS A 485 15.03 27.50 -14.74
N SER A 486 14.98 28.52 -15.59
CA SER A 486 15.78 28.58 -16.81
C SER A 486 17.17 29.12 -16.49
N VAL A 487 18.22 28.39 -16.88
CA VAL A 487 19.62 28.79 -16.76
C VAL A 487 20.24 28.83 -18.16
N VAL A 488 20.84 29.96 -18.51
CA VAL A 488 21.42 30.17 -19.84
C VAL A 488 22.92 29.91 -19.78
N VAL A 489 23.40 28.95 -20.57
CA VAL A 489 24.81 28.63 -20.77
C VAL A 489 25.10 28.78 -22.26
N SER A 490 25.76 29.87 -22.63
CA SER A 490 26.02 30.23 -24.03
C SER A 490 27.01 29.28 -24.72
N ASP A 491 27.96 28.76 -23.94
CA ASP A 491 29.02 27.84 -24.39
C ASP A 491 29.17 26.73 -23.35
N TYR A 492 28.98 25.48 -23.77
CA TYR A 492 29.01 24.33 -22.86
C TYR A 492 30.44 23.90 -22.50
N ASP A 493 31.45 24.57 -23.03
CA ASP A 493 32.85 24.42 -22.60
C ASP A 493 33.17 25.32 -21.40
N GLN A 494 32.22 26.15 -20.93
CA GLN A 494 32.43 27.06 -19.82
C GLN A 494 31.19 27.18 -18.92
N TYR A 495 31.38 26.97 -17.61
CA TYR A 495 30.32 27.11 -16.61
C TYR A 495 30.71 28.18 -15.58
N PRO A 496 30.17 29.41 -15.70
CA PRO A 496 30.36 30.46 -14.71
C PRO A 496 29.91 30.03 -13.31
N ASP A 497 30.51 30.59 -12.26
CA ASP A 497 30.17 30.25 -10.86
C ASP A 497 28.69 30.48 -10.52
N GLU A 498 28.04 31.44 -11.17
CA GLU A 498 26.60 31.67 -11.05
C GLU A 498 25.75 30.51 -11.55
N VAL A 499 26.19 29.84 -12.62
CA VAL A 499 25.54 28.64 -13.15
C VAL A 499 25.79 27.46 -12.21
N LYS A 500 27.03 27.30 -11.73
CA LYS A 500 27.37 26.25 -10.75
C LYS A 500 26.54 26.39 -9.47
N ARG A 501 26.31 27.62 -8.97
CA ARG A 501 25.43 27.86 -7.81
C ARG A 501 23.99 27.38 -8.04
N GLU A 502 23.47 27.51 -9.25
CA GLU A 502 22.13 27.01 -9.60
C GLU A 502 22.09 25.48 -9.68
N PHE A 503 23.23 24.80 -9.85
CA PHE A 503 23.33 23.33 -9.84
C PHE A 503 23.44 22.72 -8.44
N ALA A 504 23.82 23.53 -7.44
CA ALA A 504 24.02 23.05 -6.07
C ALA A 504 22.79 22.30 -5.51
N GLY A 505 23.07 21.17 -4.84
CA GLY A 505 22.05 20.30 -4.26
C GLY A 505 21.19 19.53 -5.28
N ALA A 506 21.49 19.60 -6.59
CA ALA A 506 20.86 18.74 -7.57
C ALA A 506 21.22 17.27 -7.30
N ALA A 507 20.24 16.38 -7.44
CA ALA A 507 20.42 14.94 -7.23
C ALA A 507 20.59 14.16 -8.54
N ALA A 508 20.24 14.77 -9.67
CA ALA A 508 20.44 14.16 -10.97
C ALA A 508 20.56 15.18 -12.09
N CYS A 509 21.09 14.72 -13.22
CA CYS A 509 21.12 15.41 -14.49
C CYS A 509 20.67 14.46 -15.62
N ILE A 510 19.75 14.92 -16.47
CA ILE A 510 19.49 14.32 -17.77
C ILE A 510 20.18 15.17 -18.84
N TRP A 511 21.13 14.56 -19.52
CA TRP A 511 21.94 15.22 -20.54
C TRP A 511 21.37 14.97 -21.94
N CYS A 512 20.51 15.86 -22.42
CA CYS A 512 19.91 15.77 -23.76
C CYS A 512 20.68 16.57 -24.83
N SER A 513 21.82 17.18 -24.48
CA SER A 513 22.62 17.97 -25.41
C SER A 513 23.48 17.09 -26.30
N VAL A 514 22.86 16.50 -27.34
CA VAL A 514 23.54 15.69 -28.36
C VAL A 514 23.54 16.47 -29.66
N GLU A 515 24.72 16.82 -30.18
CA GLU A 515 24.83 17.41 -31.50
C GLU A 515 24.77 16.33 -32.59
N VAL A 516 23.95 16.55 -33.61
CA VAL A 516 23.83 15.69 -34.79
C VAL A 516 24.53 16.40 -35.93
N GLY A 517 25.69 15.92 -36.37
CA GLY A 517 26.48 16.55 -37.43
C GLY A 517 27.87 15.92 -37.65
N PRO A 518 28.62 16.37 -38.68
CA PRO A 518 29.93 15.83 -39.05
C PRO A 518 31.02 16.06 -37.98
N ALA A 519 32.22 15.51 -38.19
CA ALA A 519 33.33 15.35 -37.23
C ALA A 519 33.66 16.53 -36.28
N GLU A 520 33.34 17.78 -36.63
CA GLU A 520 33.46 18.92 -35.69
C GLU A 520 32.55 18.75 -34.45
N ALA A 521 31.37 18.14 -34.63
CA ALA A 521 30.43 17.76 -33.58
C ALA A 521 30.99 16.68 -32.63
N LYS A 522 31.95 15.87 -33.07
CA LYS A 522 32.63 14.84 -32.22
C LYS A 522 33.43 15.49 -31.10
N ARG A 523 34.21 16.52 -31.44
CA ARG A 523 35.08 17.20 -30.47
C ARG A 523 34.25 18.03 -29.49
N ILE A 524 33.27 18.76 -30.00
CA ILE A 524 32.37 19.60 -29.20
C ILE A 524 31.51 18.71 -28.28
N SER A 525 30.84 17.68 -28.80
CA SER A 525 29.98 16.81 -27.98
C SER A 525 30.75 16.06 -26.90
N ARG A 526 32.00 15.62 -27.14
CA ARG A 526 32.83 14.99 -26.11
C ARG A 526 33.26 16.00 -25.05
N ILE A 527 33.93 17.08 -25.46
CA ILE A 527 34.52 18.05 -24.53
C ILE A 527 33.43 18.72 -23.70
N SER A 528 32.39 19.25 -24.33
CA SER A 528 31.29 19.93 -23.65
C SER A 528 30.56 19.03 -22.66
N THR A 529 30.43 17.73 -22.95
CA THR A 529 29.82 16.76 -22.01
C THR A 529 30.71 16.54 -20.79
N LEU A 530 32.00 16.32 -20.98
CA LEU A 530 32.94 16.10 -19.86
C LEU A 530 33.12 17.36 -19.00
N VAL A 531 33.23 18.53 -19.63
CA VAL A 531 33.27 19.83 -18.93
C VAL A 531 31.97 20.05 -18.15
N GLY A 532 30.83 19.69 -18.72
CA GLY A 532 29.54 19.73 -18.03
C GLY A 532 29.49 18.83 -16.80
N ILE A 533 29.93 17.57 -16.91
CA ILE A 533 30.01 16.64 -15.78
C ILE A 533 30.93 17.19 -14.68
N GLN A 534 32.08 17.74 -15.05
CA GLN A 534 32.99 18.35 -14.08
C GLN A 534 32.36 19.57 -13.40
N ALA A 535 31.67 20.43 -14.14
CA ALA A 535 30.97 21.57 -13.57
C ALA A 535 29.84 21.15 -12.61
N LEU A 536 29.15 20.04 -12.89
CA LEU A 536 28.17 19.45 -11.99
C LEU A 536 28.85 18.93 -10.72
N ALA A 537 29.98 18.24 -10.83
CA ALA A 537 30.75 17.76 -9.68
C ALA A 537 31.25 18.91 -8.78
N ASP A 538 31.76 19.98 -9.39
CA ASP A 538 32.23 21.18 -8.70
C ASP A 538 31.10 21.97 -8.01
N SER A 539 29.84 21.69 -8.33
CA SER A 539 28.68 22.46 -7.85
C SER A 539 28.15 22.06 -6.47
N SER A 540 28.80 21.11 -5.79
CA SER A 540 28.26 20.47 -4.57
C SER A 540 26.89 19.79 -4.82
N PRO A 541 26.83 18.79 -5.70
CA PRO A 541 25.60 18.02 -5.93
C PRO A 541 25.24 17.16 -4.72
N ALA A 542 23.98 16.73 -4.64
CA ALA A 542 23.58 15.69 -3.70
C ALA A 542 24.21 14.35 -4.08
N LYS A 543 24.54 13.52 -3.10
CA LYS A 543 25.15 12.20 -3.29
C LYS A 543 24.19 11.10 -2.79
N PRO A 544 23.93 10.03 -3.57
CA PRO A 544 24.44 9.81 -4.92
C PRO A 544 23.87 10.80 -5.95
N PHE A 545 24.69 11.21 -6.93
CA PHE A 545 24.32 12.05 -8.06
C PHE A 545 24.15 11.20 -9.32
N ARG A 546 22.98 11.25 -9.93
CA ARG A 546 22.66 10.40 -11.10
C ARG A 546 22.77 11.16 -12.40
N PHE A 547 23.67 10.72 -13.28
CA PHE A 547 23.89 11.30 -14.60
C PHE A 547 23.35 10.38 -15.70
N CYS A 548 22.21 10.76 -16.28
CA CYS A 548 21.63 10.05 -17.43
C CYS A 548 22.09 10.72 -18.73
N TYR A 549 22.96 10.05 -19.47
CA TYR A 549 23.46 10.48 -20.77
C TYR A 549 22.56 9.96 -21.90
N MET A 550 21.99 10.87 -22.69
CA MET A 550 21.28 10.47 -23.91
C MET A 550 22.29 10.23 -25.01
N SER A 551 22.58 8.96 -25.30
CA SER A 551 23.42 8.54 -26.44
C SER A 551 22.51 8.32 -27.67
N GLY A 552 22.75 7.26 -28.44
CA GLY A 552 21.83 6.79 -29.45
C GLY A 552 22.17 5.40 -29.97
N SER A 553 21.22 4.80 -30.68
CA SER A 553 21.37 3.46 -31.26
C SER A 553 22.61 3.36 -32.14
N GLY A 554 23.26 2.20 -32.10
CA GLY A 554 24.44 1.92 -32.91
C GLY A 554 25.77 2.37 -32.30
N ALA A 555 25.80 2.99 -31.12
CA ALA A 555 27.07 3.37 -30.47
C ALA A 555 28.01 2.16 -30.23
N ILE A 556 29.27 2.30 -30.67
CA ILE A 556 30.30 1.24 -30.59
C ILE A 556 31.37 1.67 -29.59
N ARG A 557 31.43 1.01 -28.43
CA ARG A 557 32.40 1.31 -27.37
C ARG A 557 33.79 0.73 -27.63
N ASP A 558 33.87 -0.38 -28.35
CA ASP A 558 35.15 -0.95 -28.78
C ASP A 558 35.75 -0.09 -29.90
N GLN A 559 36.69 0.79 -29.52
CA GLN A 559 37.37 1.69 -30.46
C GLN A 559 38.35 0.98 -31.40
N THR A 560 38.59 -0.32 -31.20
CA THR A 560 39.41 -1.14 -32.10
C THR A 560 38.60 -1.91 -33.14
N ALA A 561 37.27 -1.87 -33.02
CA ALA A 561 36.36 -2.56 -33.93
C ALA A 561 36.51 -2.02 -35.35
N LYS A 562 36.77 -2.93 -36.30
CA LYS A 562 36.74 -2.62 -37.73
C LYS A 562 35.29 -2.62 -38.19
N VAL A 563 34.72 -1.42 -38.33
CA VAL A 563 33.35 -1.22 -38.77
C VAL A 563 33.30 -0.52 -40.12
N GLU A 564 32.50 -1.06 -41.02
CA GLU A 564 32.28 -0.55 -42.38
C GLU A 564 30.90 0.08 -42.48
N GLY A 565 30.75 1.10 -43.35
CA GLY A 565 29.47 1.77 -43.60
C GLY A 565 29.51 3.28 -43.34
N GLU A 566 28.54 3.99 -43.92
CA GLU A 566 28.47 5.47 -43.93
C GLU A 566 28.44 6.10 -42.52
N PHE A 567 27.89 5.39 -41.53
CA PHE A 567 27.76 5.88 -40.15
C PHE A 567 28.82 5.32 -39.18
N ALA A 568 29.81 4.57 -39.66
CA ALA A 568 30.78 3.87 -38.81
C ALA A 568 31.56 4.80 -37.86
N GLU A 569 32.10 5.91 -38.38
CA GLU A 569 32.83 6.90 -37.57
C GLU A 569 31.94 7.59 -36.52
N PHE A 570 30.67 7.79 -36.85
CA PHE A 570 29.68 8.40 -35.96
C PHE A 570 29.30 7.46 -34.80
N TYR A 571 29.17 6.17 -35.08
CA TYR A 571 28.92 5.15 -34.06
C TYR A 571 30.11 4.95 -33.12
N LEU A 572 31.34 4.92 -33.65
CA LEU A 572 32.57 4.89 -32.84
C LEU A 572 32.68 6.14 -31.97
N MET A 573 32.36 7.33 -32.54
CA MET A 573 32.31 8.58 -31.79
C MET A 573 31.37 8.51 -30.59
N ARG A 574 30.12 8.06 -30.80
CA ARG A 574 29.13 7.97 -29.71
C ARG A 574 29.61 7.03 -28.60
N GLY A 575 30.19 5.89 -28.96
CA GLY A 575 30.74 4.96 -27.97
C GLY A 575 32.00 5.46 -27.27
N ASP A 576 32.83 6.28 -27.93
CA ASP A 576 33.97 6.96 -27.31
C ASP A 576 33.51 7.99 -26.26
N VAL A 577 32.44 8.75 -26.55
CA VAL A 577 31.84 9.66 -25.57
C VAL A 577 31.24 8.88 -24.41
N GLU A 578 30.52 7.78 -24.66
CA GLU A 578 30.02 6.91 -23.59
C GLU A 578 31.15 6.41 -22.69
N ASN A 579 32.24 5.89 -23.26
CA ASN A 579 33.42 5.47 -22.49
C ASN A 579 33.91 6.59 -21.58
N ALA A 580 34.10 7.80 -22.13
CA ALA A 580 34.60 8.92 -21.36
C ALA A 580 33.64 9.39 -20.25
N VAL A 581 32.33 9.32 -20.49
CA VAL A 581 31.30 9.63 -19.48
C VAL A 581 31.37 8.62 -18.33
N PHE A 582 31.45 7.32 -18.62
CA PHE A 582 31.55 6.28 -17.59
C PHE A 582 32.88 6.36 -16.83
N ASP A 583 33.99 6.58 -17.54
CA ASP A 583 35.32 6.70 -16.92
C ASP A 583 35.34 7.89 -15.95
N LEU A 584 34.90 9.09 -16.40
CA LEU A 584 34.87 10.28 -15.55
C LEU A 584 33.89 10.12 -14.37
N ALA A 585 32.69 9.56 -14.59
CA ALA A 585 31.74 9.33 -13.50
C ALA A 585 32.31 8.35 -12.46
N GLY A 586 33.06 7.33 -12.87
CA GLY A 586 33.72 6.38 -11.98
C GLY A 586 34.87 6.98 -11.16
N GLU A 587 35.48 8.07 -11.63
CA GLU A 587 36.50 8.83 -10.89
C GLU A 587 35.89 9.80 -9.85
N LEU A 588 34.61 10.17 -10.02
CA LEU A 588 33.94 11.17 -9.19
C LEU A 588 33.20 10.53 -8.01
N ASP A 589 33.46 11.02 -6.80
CA ASP A 589 32.86 10.48 -5.58
C ASP A 589 31.33 10.69 -5.54
N GLY A 590 30.60 9.57 -5.46
CA GLY A 590 29.14 9.54 -5.38
C GLY A 590 28.42 9.81 -6.70
N PHE A 591 29.08 9.66 -7.84
CA PHE A 591 28.44 9.76 -9.16
C PHE A 591 28.03 8.39 -9.70
N GLU A 592 26.81 8.31 -10.21
CA GLU A 592 26.27 7.17 -10.94
C GLU A 592 25.99 7.63 -12.37
N ALA A 593 26.36 6.85 -13.38
CA ALA A 593 26.09 7.18 -14.79
C ALA A 593 25.29 6.07 -15.47
N CYS A 594 24.40 6.48 -16.38
CA CYS A 594 23.67 5.57 -17.27
C CYS A 594 23.56 6.21 -18.66
N ALA A 595 23.71 5.42 -19.72
CA ALA A 595 23.55 5.84 -21.10
C ALA A 595 22.33 5.15 -21.74
N VAL A 596 21.39 5.95 -22.24
CA VAL A 596 20.26 5.46 -23.03
C VAL A 596 20.58 5.56 -24.51
N ARG A 597 20.24 4.54 -25.30
CA ARG A 597 20.53 4.47 -26.75
C ARG A 597 19.24 4.42 -27.57
N PRO A 598 18.46 5.50 -27.59
CA PRO A 598 17.26 5.56 -28.40
C PRO A 598 17.60 5.47 -29.89
N GLY A 599 16.70 4.86 -30.66
CA GLY A 599 16.72 4.90 -32.11
C GLY A 599 16.13 6.19 -32.66
N VAL A 600 15.31 6.11 -33.70
CA VAL A 600 14.53 7.25 -34.20
C VAL A 600 13.50 7.64 -33.14
N ILE A 601 13.60 8.86 -32.63
CA ILE A 601 12.66 9.42 -31.66
C ILE A 601 11.58 10.20 -32.41
N THR A 602 10.33 9.83 -32.25
CA THR A 602 9.19 10.50 -32.90
C THR A 602 7.98 10.50 -31.96
N GLU A 603 7.01 11.39 -32.17
CA GLU A 603 5.74 11.37 -31.43
C GLU A 603 5.05 10.02 -31.66
N ARG A 604 4.37 9.47 -30.64
CA ARG A 604 3.70 8.17 -30.79
C ARG A 604 2.76 8.11 -32.00
N ALA A 605 2.07 9.20 -32.30
CA ALA A 605 1.14 9.31 -33.43
C ALA A 605 1.84 9.26 -34.81
N LYS A 606 3.15 9.50 -34.88
CA LYS A 606 3.95 9.58 -36.12
C LYS A 606 4.92 8.40 -36.28
N ILE A 607 4.79 7.35 -35.45
CA ILE A 607 5.64 6.16 -35.54
C ILE A 607 5.51 5.53 -36.92
N GLU A 608 4.29 5.33 -37.39
CA GLU A 608 3.97 4.71 -38.68
C GLU A 608 4.58 5.49 -39.85
N ASP A 609 4.50 6.82 -39.83
CA ASP A 609 5.11 7.70 -40.84
C ASP A 609 6.64 7.60 -40.84
N SER A 610 7.23 7.29 -39.68
CA SER A 610 8.68 7.19 -39.49
C SER A 610 9.22 5.78 -39.81
N ARG A 611 8.35 4.77 -39.95
CA ARG A 611 8.75 3.36 -40.17
C ARG A 611 9.56 3.17 -41.45
N ASP A 612 9.16 3.79 -42.55
CA ASP A 612 9.84 3.61 -43.83
C ASP A 612 11.26 4.17 -43.81
N PHE A 613 11.45 5.33 -43.17
CA PHE A 613 12.77 5.92 -42.99
C PHE A 613 13.64 5.08 -42.04
N ALA A 614 13.09 4.66 -40.90
CA ALA A 614 13.81 3.87 -39.92
C ALA A 614 14.21 2.49 -40.47
N ASN A 615 13.30 1.79 -41.15
CA ASN A 615 13.55 0.48 -41.76
C ASN A 615 14.64 0.55 -42.85
N LYS A 616 14.63 1.60 -43.69
CA LYS A 616 15.66 1.81 -44.73
C LYS A 616 17.07 1.93 -44.16
N ASN A 617 17.19 2.49 -42.95
CA ASN A 617 18.47 2.71 -42.27
C ASN A 617 18.79 1.65 -41.21
N GLY A 618 17.89 0.67 -41.00
CA GLY A 618 18.05 -0.35 -39.96
C GLY A 618 18.01 0.21 -38.54
N TRP A 619 17.33 1.34 -38.33
CA TRP A 619 17.24 1.99 -37.02
C TRP A 619 15.95 1.59 -36.29
N PRO A 620 16.02 1.27 -34.99
CA PRO A 620 14.82 1.02 -34.21
C PRO A 620 14.10 2.37 -33.94
N ILE A 621 12.86 2.33 -33.46
CA ILE A 621 12.04 3.52 -33.18
C ILE A 621 11.62 3.51 -31.71
N ILE A 622 11.54 4.68 -31.10
CA ILE A 622 10.94 4.87 -29.77
C ILE A 622 10.05 6.11 -29.77
N ALA A 623 8.91 6.03 -29.07
CA ALA A 623 8.05 7.18 -28.86
C ALA A 623 8.75 8.22 -27.98
N THR A 624 8.56 9.50 -28.26
CA THR A 624 9.17 10.59 -27.48
C THR A 624 8.75 10.51 -26.02
N GLU A 625 7.47 10.20 -25.80
CA GLU A 625 6.84 10.06 -24.50
C GLU A 625 7.47 8.90 -23.70
N ASP A 626 7.68 7.75 -24.35
CA ASP A 626 8.29 6.55 -23.74
C ASP A 626 9.76 6.80 -23.38
N CYS A 627 10.50 7.46 -24.29
CA CYS A 627 11.90 7.80 -24.08
C CYS A 627 12.07 8.73 -22.86
N VAL A 628 11.24 9.78 -22.76
CA VAL A 628 11.31 10.77 -21.69
C VAL A 628 10.84 10.18 -20.35
N ALA A 629 9.70 9.48 -20.34
CA ALA A 629 9.17 8.85 -19.14
C ALA A 629 10.18 7.87 -18.52
N LEU A 630 10.86 7.09 -19.37
CA LEU A 630 11.92 6.18 -18.93
C LEU A 630 13.13 6.93 -18.35
N MET A 631 13.64 7.96 -19.03
CA MET A 631 14.78 8.73 -18.51
C MET A 631 14.47 9.36 -17.15
N LEU A 632 13.26 9.91 -16.97
CA LEU A 632 12.80 10.45 -15.69
C LEU A 632 12.68 9.35 -14.62
N HIS A 633 12.14 8.18 -14.98
CA HIS A 633 12.06 7.04 -14.09
C HIS A 633 13.45 6.58 -13.61
N LEU A 634 14.42 6.48 -14.54
CA LEU A 634 15.78 6.06 -14.24
C LEU A 634 16.48 7.03 -13.26
N VAL A 635 16.38 8.35 -13.46
CA VAL A 635 17.02 9.30 -12.54
C VAL A 635 16.33 9.35 -11.17
N VAL A 636 15.02 9.10 -11.10
CA VAL A 636 14.27 9.08 -9.84
C VAL A 636 14.56 7.81 -9.04
N ASN A 637 14.57 6.65 -9.70
CA ASN A 637 14.60 5.34 -9.03
C ASN A 637 16.01 4.72 -8.96
N GLY A 638 16.96 5.23 -9.75
CA GLY A 638 18.32 4.68 -9.85
C GLY A 638 18.53 3.87 -11.13
N PHE A 639 19.79 3.51 -11.39
CA PHE A 639 20.20 2.80 -12.60
C PHE A 639 20.45 1.32 -12.29
N GLU A 640 19.69 0.42 -12.91
CA GLU A 640 19.93 -1.03 -12.81
C GLU A 640 20.98 -1.53 -13.82
N LYS A 641 21.19 -0.76 -14.89
CA LYS A 641 22.16 -1.03 -15.96
C LYS A 641 22.82 0.26 -16.40
N ASP A 642 24.11 0.15 -16.69
CA ASP A 642 24.89 1.24 -17.26
C ASP A 642 24.35 1.66 -18.64
N ILE A 643 23.88 0.72 -19.46
CA ILE A 643 23.45 1.00 -20.84
C ILE A 643 22.10 0.34 -21.13
N LEU A 644 21.19 1.10 -21.72
CA LEU A 644 19.90 0.60 -22.22
C LEU A 644 19.82 0.77 -23.75
N SER A 645 19.64 -0.34 -24.47
CA SER A 645 19.33 -0.34 -25.90
C SER A 645 17.89 0.12 -26.17
N ASN A 646 17.58 0.54 -27.40
CA ASN A 646 16.23 0.98 -27.77
C ASN A 646 15.14 -0.04 -27.41
N ASP A 647 15.36 -1.33 -27.69
CA ASP A 647 14.36 -2.37 -27.43
C ASP A 647 14.13 -2.58 -25.94
N GLU A 648 15.19 -2.50 -25.14
CA GLU A 648 15.10 -2.51 -23.68
C GLU A 648 14.37 -1.27 -23.17
N MET A 649 14.63 -0.09 -23.77
CA MET A 649 13.91 1.13 -23.42
C MET A 649 12.42 1.01 -23.71
N VAL A 650 12.03 0.49 -24.88
CA VAL A 650 10.63 0.26 -25.25
C VAL A 650 9.97 -0.77 -24.34
N ALA A 651 10.69 -1.83 -23.95
CA ALA A 651 10.18 -2.84 -23.04
C ALA A 651 9.98 -2.28 -21.61
N ALA A 652 10.94 -1.50 -21.12
CA ALA A 652 10.88 -0.87 -19.80
C ALA A 652 9.80 0.20 -19.74
N ALA A 653 9.65 1.03 -20.78
CA ALA A 653 8.63 2.08 -20.84
C ALA A 653 7.19 1.54 -20.78
N LYS A 654 6.93 0.29 -21.17
CA LYS A 654 5.60 -0.35 -21.03
C LYS A 654 5.25 -0.73 -19.58
N GLN A 655 6.24 -0.72 -18.69
CA GLN A 655 6.09 -1.11 -17.28
C GLN A 655 6.03 0.12 -16.34
N ILE A 656 6.21 1.32 -16.91
CA ILE A 656 6.21 2.63 -16.25
C ILE A 656 4.89 3.32 -16.58
#